data_AF-A0A9D5QF88-F1
#
_entry.id   AF-A0A9D5QF88-F1
#
_cell.length_a   1.000
_cell.length_b   1.000
_cell.length_c   1.000
_cell.angle_alpha   90.00
_cell.angle_beta   90.00
_cell.angle_gamma   90.00
#
_symmetry.space_group_name_H-M   'P 1'
#
loop_
_entity.id
_entity.type
_entity.pdbx_description
1 polymer ?
#
loop_
_entity_poly.entity_id
_entity_poly.type
_entity_poly.pdbx_seq_one_letter_code
_entity_poly.pdbx_strand_id
1 'polypeptide(L)'
;MASFLQTFFRGALPIILSAWQVCAVTAWAPLDAAGTQSLRAGRFADALEEVLVDTTFSDTALRYFKLGCAHAGLKNYGKAVFYFKQSARTDSLWAPFAYEKIGDVEQEGGRFENALQAYRAALDGAMTQRYQHHLYSEMYRIVTEHLGEIGDLEWLEEIMEEPPAGIEVSLTDQLERLIGEQAWRQIDSLVENLLDTSQYHQTHCDVASRLIQEPVPDSVLSTRALFRLSKIAFLCQAYPASSDWLLEALSRRDFDDVIHPRTYLYHRASLNFRLGNYNKCIRWFRRYEKKYGPTPGMVYMLARSYRSLGKAALATEWYDRHIKLYPRHAKTHDILWYRAWQKEEAGDNEAARERYRTIYQNHPGRSRADDAFFRCGLSYVKDGKHAAALASFRSFTKKYRSSQMLVGARYWKAKCHMLLSETDSALAGFREISRDHPTDYYAYRSREMLKVLNDSLAQFVMDTVYDEIAAAAWLDSTARSIRQALKPQDSISLTIGRVLSSLGMTDHAEYFLEPLEICYPANLYLQFQLARLYQESGNPTRSFSISRRFKWRIPVDSRGGIPLALYALMYPSGFAENIRRSAAEFNVTPQLLYAIIRQESIFDPVIVSPAGAVGLMQIMPFTGEEIAAALKDTFTVDLLYDPAINVRYGAYYISKLLKDFDGNMVLAVAGYNGGPHNAKKWFRHNKDDGFDMFVEDIGFTETRRYVKKVLANYWTYEKLAEAVASVED
;
A
#
# COMPACT_ATOMS: atom_id res chain seq x y z
N MET A 1 33.33 20.07 25.76
CA MET A 1 32.36 19.78 24.68
C MET A 1 31.39 18.65 25.02
N ALA A 2 31.11 18.39 26.31
CA ALA A 2 30.12 17.42 26.78
C ALA A 2 28.99 18.08 27.60
N SER A 3 28.86 19.42 27.55
CA SER A 3 27.86 20.18 28.32
C SER A 3 26.96 21.07 27.45
N PHE A 4 26.88 20.80 26.13
CA PHE A 4 26.03 21.55 25.19
C PHE A 4 24.86 20.72 24.64
N LEU A 5 24.72 19.45 25.06
CA LEU A 5 23.70 18.50 24.59
C LEU A 5 22.61 18.21 25.63
N GLN A 6 22.66 18.80 26.83
CA GLN A 6 21.72 18.50 27.92
C GLN A 6 20.62 19.55 28.16
N THR A 7 20.58 20.63 27.38
CA THR A 7 19.68 21.77 27.65
C THR A 7 18.56 21.98 26.63
N PHE A 8 18.26 21.00 25.76
CA PHE A 8 17.17 21.09 24.78
C PHE A 8 16.05 20.04 24.92
N PHE A 9 16.06 19.21 25.97
CA PHE A 9 15.10 18.11 26.14
C PHE A 9 14.13 18.29 27.32
N ARG A 10 13.68 19.51 27.60
CA ARG A 10 12.55 19.76 28.51
C ARG A 10 11.68 20.89 27.99
N GLY A 11 10.48 20.54 27.50
CA GLY A 11 9.35 21.45 27.34
C GLY A 11 8.76 21.54 25.93
N ALA A 12 7.99 20.52 25.51
CA ALA A 12 6.84 20.61 24.59
C ALA A 12 6.19 19.22 24.38
N LEU A 13 6.15 18.39 25.43
CA LEU A 13 5.84 16.96 25.33
C LEU A 13 4.53 16.57 26.06
N PRO A 14 3.46 17.38 25.95
CA PRO A 14 2.12 16.75 25.87
C PRO A 14 1.05 17.55 25.07
N ILE A 15 1.25 18.03 23.83
CA ILE A 15 0.20 18.86 23.16
C ILE A 15 -0.07 18.53 21.67
N ILE A 16 0.75 17.69 21.02
CA ILE A 16 0.52 17.27 19.61
C ILE A 16 -0.82 16.53 19.42
N LEU A 17 -1.40 15.95 20.47
CA LEU A 17 -2.70 15.28 20.42
C LEU A 17 -3.87 16.20 20.75
N SER A 18 -3.71 17.23 21.59
CA SER A 18 -4.86 18.07 21.96
C SER A 18 -5.25 19.05 20.87
N ALA A 19 -4.33 19.65 20.10
CA ALA A 19 -4.73 20.51 18.99
C ALA A 19 -5.45 19.72 17.86
N TRP A 20 -5.13 18.43 17.71
CA TRP A 20 -5.70 17.55 16.69
C TRP A 20 -6.91 16.72 17.16
N GLN A 21 -7.09 16.54 18.47
CA GLN A 21 -8.27 15.90 19.07
C GLN A 21 -9.29 16.91 19.62
N VAL A 22 -8.93 18.18 19.85
CA VAL A 22 -9.81 19.17 20.53
C VAL A 22 -10.43 20.19 19.58
N CYS A 23 -10.04 20.26 18.31
CA CYS A 23 -10.91 20.86 17.29
C CYS A 23 -11.99 19.88 16.83
N ALA A 24 -12.77 19.37 17.79
CA ALA A 24 -14.14 18.92 17.53
C ALA A 24 -15.02 20.16 17.28
N VAL A 25 -14.69 20.93 16.25
CA VAL A 25 -15.66 21.84 15.65
C VAL A 25 -16.20 21.09 14.45
N THR A 26 -17.36 20.46 14.68
CA THR A 26 -18.24 19.93 13.65
C THR A 26 -18.60 21.06 12.68
N ALA A 27 -17.73 21.38 11.72
CA ALA A 27 -18.09 22.21 10.57
C ALA A 27 -19.07 21.48 9.63
N TRP A 28 -19.43 20.24 9.98
CA TRP A 28 -20.44 19.40 9.37
C TRP A 28 -21.36 18.88 10.48
N ALA A 29 -22.14 19.76 11.11
CA ALA A 29 -23.32 19.29 11.82
C ALA A 29 -24.21 18.59 10.78
N PRO A 30 -24.49 17.28 10.90
CA PRO A 30 -25.60 16.72 10.15
C PRO A 30 -26.89 17.38 10.66
N LEU A 31 -27.90 17.45 9.79
CA LEU A 31 -29.28 17.53 10.24
C LEU A 31 -29.43 16.52 11.40
N ASP A 32 -29.91 17.00 12.55
CA ASP A 32 -30.27 16.19 13.70
C ASP A 32 -29.09 15.51 14.43
N ALA A 33 -28.20 16.28 15.06
CA ALA A 33 -26.98 15.75 15.69
C ALA A 33 -27.19 14.92 16.98
N ALA A 34 -28.34 15.04 17.64
CA ALA A 34 -28.60 14.37 18.94
C ALA A 34 -28.44 12.85 18.85
N GLY A 35 -27.80 12.26 19.87
CA GLY A 35 -27.52 10.83 19.97
C GLY A 35 -26.43 10.29 19.05
N THR A 36 -26.00 11.04 18.04
CA THR A 36 -25.06 10.54 17.01
C THR A 36 -23.72 10.14 17.61
N GLN A 37 -23.12 10.99 18.45
CA GLN A 37 -21.83 10.72 19.07
C GLN A 37 -21.92 9.53 20.05
N SER A 38 -23.01 9.47 20.83
CA SER A 38 -23.22 8.41 21.81
C SER A 38 -23.51 7.06 21.13
N LEU A 39 -24.25 7.03 20.01
CA LEU A 39 -24.40 5.84 19.17
C LEU A 39 -23.05 5.35 18.63
N ARG A 40 -22.26 6.25 18.04
CA ARG A 40 -20.93 5.92 17.50
C ARG A 40 -20.00 5.34 18.57
N ALA A 41 -20.10 5.86 19.80
CA ALA A 41 -19.30 5.40 20.93
C ALA A 41 -19.86 4.16 21.63
N GLY A 42 -20.96 3.58 21.15
CA GLY A 42 -21.63 2.43 21.79
C GLY A 42 -22.31 2.76 23.13
N ARG A 43 -22.49 4.04 23.45
CA ARG A 43 -23.20 4.51 24.66
C ARG A 43 -24.70 4.64 24.37
N PHE A 44 -25.36 3.50 24.22
CA PHE A 44 -26.74 3.43 23.74
C PHE A 44 -27.77 4.05 24.69
N ALA A 45 -27.53 4.04 26.01
CA ALA A 45 -28.42 4.68 26.99
C ALA A 45 -28.38 6.22 26.87
N ASP A 46 -27.17 6.80 26.83
CA ASP A 46 -26.96 8.23 26.61
C ASP A 46 -27.59 8.65 25.27
N ALA A 47 -27.35 7.87 24.21
CA ALA A 47 -27.93 8.13 22.89
C ALA A 47 -29.46 8.15 22.92
N LEU A 48 -30.09 7.23 23.64
CA LEU A 48 -31.54 7.17 23.78
C LEU A 48 -32.09 8.44 24.46
N GLU A 49 -31.47 8.88 25.55
CA GLU A 49 -31.85 10.09 26.26
C GLU A 49 -31.68 11.34 25.38
N GLU A 50 -30.52 11.48 24.75
CA GLU A 50 -30.22 12.60 23.85
C GLU A 50 -31.26 12.73 22.72
N VAL A 51 -31.64 11.61 22.08
CA VAL A 51 -32.60 11.61 20.95
C VAL A 51 -34.04 11.85 21.40
N LEU A 52 -34.39 11.44 22.61
CA LEU A 52 -35.75 11.63 23.15
C LEU A 52 -35.99 13.09 23.56
N VAL A 53 -34.98 13.73 24.16
CA VAL A 53 -35.09 15.11 24.68
C VAL A 53 -34.96 16.16 23.57
N ASP A 54 -34.28 15.85 22.47
CA ASP A 54 -34.15 16.79 21.36
C ASP A 54 -35.50 16.99 20.62
N THR A 55 -35.90 18.25 20.54
CA THR A 55 -37.15 18.74 19.93
C THR A 55 -36.93 19.37 18.56
N THR A 56 -35.68 19.40 18.08
CA THR A 56 -35.27 20.12 16.87
C THR A 56 -35.07 19.23 15.63
N PHE A 57 -35.50 17.95 15.71
CA PHE A 57 -35.39 16.98 14.62
C PHE A 57 -36.16 17.39 13.37
N SER A 58 -35.44 17.44 12.24
CA SER A 58 -35.94 17.76 10.91
C SER A 58 -36.28 16.51 10.09
N ASP A 59 -35.59 15.38 10.34
CA ASP A 59 -35.85 14.08 9.72
C ASP A 59 -36.39 13.09 10.77
N THR A 60 -37.72 12.96 10.80
CA THR A 60 -38.42 12.06 11.74
C THR A 60 -38.08 10.59 11.49
N ALA A 61 -37.79 10.20 10.25
CA ALA A 61 -37.41 8.81 9.96
C ALA A 61 -36.01 8.51 10.50
N LEU A 62 -35.05 9.41 10.31
CA LEU A 62 -33.72 9.28 10.91
C LEU A 62 -33.79 9.24 12.45
N ARG A 63 -34.66 10.05 13.06
CA ARG A 63 -34.91 10.00 14.50
C ARG A 63 -35.34 8.61 14.95
N TYR A 64 -36.34 8.03 14.27
CA TYR A 64 -36.80 6.67 14.59
C TYR A 64 -35.71 5.63 14.34
N PHE A 65 -34.93 5.77 13.27
CA PHE A 65 -33.79 4.90 13.01
C PHE A 65 -32.79 4.90 14.18
N LYS A 66 -32.41 6.09 14.67
CA LYS A 66 -31.52 6.25 15.82
C LYS A 66 -32.08 5.63 17.11
N LEU A 67 -33.37 5.85 17.39
CA LEU A 67 -34.05 5.22 18.53
C LEU A 67 -34.04 3.70 18.40
N GLY A 68 -34.27 3.19 17.20
CA GLY A 68 -34.15 1.76 16.88
C GLY A 68 -32.76 1.23 17.18
N CYS A 69 -31.71 1.90 16.69
CA CYS A 69 -30.31 1.53 16.95
C CYS A 69 -29.97 1.53 18.45
N ALA A 70 -30.39 2.56 19.19
CA ALA A 70 -30.17 2.64 20.64
C ALA A 70 -30.88 1.49 21.37
N HIS A 71 -32.13 1.19 21.03
CA HIS A 71 -32.85 0.07 21.63
C HIS A 71 -32.25 -1.30 21.25
N ALA A 72 -31.78 -1.47 20.02
CA ALA A 72 -31.10 -2.69 19.58
C ALA A 72 -29.80 -2.93 20.37
N GLY A 73 -28.97 -1.89 20.53
CA GLY A 73 -27.75 -1.97 21.34
C GLY A 73 -28.01 -2.25 22.82
N LEU A 74 -29.16 -1.81 23.34
CA LEU A 74 -29.65 -2.16 24.69
C LEU A 74 -30.37 -3.52 24.77
N LYS A 75 -30.40 -4.28 23.67
CA LYS A 75 -31.12 -5.58 23.54
C LYS A 75 -32.62 -5.50 23.82
N ASN A 76 -33.21 -4.32 23.64
CA ASN A 76 -34.66 -4.08 23.74
C ASN A 76 -35.33 -4.35 22.39
N TYR A 77 -35.23 -5.58 21.89
CA TYR A 77 -35.56 -5.95 20.51
C TYR A 77 -36.98 -5.58 20.07
N GLY A 78 -37.99 -5.77 20.94
CA GLY A 78 -39.37 -5.38 20.61
C GLY A 78 -39.53 -3.88 20.35
N LYS A 79 -38.85 -3.03 21.13
CA LYS A 79 -38.84 -1.57 20.90
C LYS A 79 -37.98 -1.21 19.70
N ALA A 80 -36.86 -1.89 19.49
CA ALA A 80 -36.01 -1.69 18.33
C ALA A 80 -36.78 -1.92 17.03
N VAL A 81 -37.44 -3.07 16.90
CA VAL A 81 -38.28 -3.41 15.74
C VAL A 81 -39.43 -2.43 15.58
N PHE A 82 -40.07 -1.99 16.67
CA PHE A 82 -41.11 -0.97 16.60
C PHE A 82 -40.61 0.32 15.96
N TYR A 83 -39.46 0.85 16.42
CA TYR A 83 -38.91 2.09 15.89
C TYR A 83 -38.33 1.93 14.47
N PHE A 84 -37.68 0.82 14.15
CA PHE A 84 -37.26 0.55 12.78
C PHE A 84 -38.46 0.47 11.83
N LYS A 85 -39.57 -0.16 12.24
CA LYS A 85 -40.82 -0.14 11.46
C LYS A 85 -41.38 1.26 11.28
N GLN A 86 -41.22 2.17 12.25
CA GLN A 86 -41.59 3.58 12.07
C GLN A 86 -40.67 4.28 11.07
N SER A 87 -39.36 4.02 11.15
CA SER A 87 -38.37 4.55 10.19
C SER A 87 -38.59 4.05 8.76
N ALA A 88 -39.09 2.82 8.60
CA ALA A 88 -39.28 2.17 7.31
C ALA A 88 -40.57 2.57 6.58
N ARG A 89 -41.44 3.40 7.19
CA ARG A 89 -42.67 3.86 6.53
C ARG A 89 -42.34 4.69 5.28
N THR A 90 -43.18 4.53 4.27
CA THR A 90 -42.86 4.63 2.83
C THR A 90 -42.21 5.95 2.37
N ASP A 91 -41.22 5.81 1.49
CA ASP A 91 -40.35 6.81 0.84
C ASP A 91 -39.24 7.47 1.69
N SER A 92 -38.90 6.90 2.86
CA SER A 92 -37.69 7.33 3.58
C SER A 92 -36.40 6.75 2.97
N LEU A 93 -35.35 7.58 2.90
CA LEU A 93 -33.97 7.15 2.59
C LEU A 93 -33.45 6.07 3.54
N TRP A 94 -34.02 5.97 4.75
CA TRP A 94 -33.58 5.05 5.80
C TRP A 94 -34.28 3.70 5.77
N ALA A 95 -35.31 3.53 4.93
CA ALA A 95 -36.12 2.31 4.93
C ALA A 95 -35.31 1.03 4.67
N PRO A 96 -34.37 0.97 3.70
CA PRO A 96 -33.55 -0.23 3.49
C PRO A 96 -32.72 -0.63 4.70
N PHE A 97 -32.13 0.35 5.39
CA PHE A 97 -31.31 0.10 6.59
C PHE A 97 -32.18 -0.27 7.79
N ALA A 98 -33.37 0.32 7.91
CA ALA A 98 -34.32 -0.04 8.96
C ALA A 98 -34.80 -1.49 8.79
N TYR A 99 -35.08 -1.92 7.55
CA TYR A 99 -35.42 -3.30 7.25
C TYR A 99 -34.25 -4.26 7.47
N GLU A 100 -33.02 -3.91 7.07
CA GLU A 100 -31.82 -4.68 7.40
C GLU A 100 -31.69 -4.86 8.93
N LYS A 101 -31.83 -3.79 9.70
CA LYS A 101 -31.71 -3.86 11.18
C LYS A 101 -32.86 -4.63 11.83
N ILE A 102 -34.05 -4.67 11.23
CA ILE A 102 -35.11 -5.60 11.64
C ILE A 102 -34.64 -7.03 11.38
N GLY A 103 -34.06 -7.30 10.21
CA GLY A 103 -33.43 -8.58 9.86
C GLY A 103 -32.45 -9.05 10.92
N ASP A 104 -31.47 -8.20 11.26
CA ASP A 104 -30.44 -8.49 12.26
C ASP A 104 -31.05 -8.86 13.62
N VAL A 105 -32.02 -8.06 14.09
CA VAL A 105 -32.69 -8.26 15.40
C VAL A 105 -33.58 -9.52 15.42
N GLU A 106 -34.27 -9.81 14.32
CA GLU A 106 -35.10 -11.01 14.20
C GLU A 106 -34.23 -12.28 14.13
N GLN A 107 -33.10 -12.22 13.43
CA GLN A 107 -32.11 -13.30 13.39
C GLN A 107 -31.50 -13.57 14.76
N GLU A 108 -31.03 -12.54 15.47
CA GLU A 108 -30.54 -12.68 16.86
C GLU A 108 -31.60 -13.30 17.79
N GLY A 109 -32.88 -13.04 17.50
CA GLY A 109 -34.02 -13.60 18.20
C GLY A 109 -34.48 -14.98 17.75
N GLY A 110 -33.77 -15.64 16.82
CA GLY A 110 -34.10 -16.96 16.27
C GLY A 110 -35.34 -17.00 15.36
N ARG A 111 -35.77 -15.85 14.83
CA ARG A 111 -36.96 -15.72 13.96
C ARG A 111 -36.52 -15.56 12.51
N PHE A 112 -35.92 -16.62 11.95
CA PHE A 112 -35.26 -16.60 10.64
C PHE A 112 -36.19 -16.22 9.47
N GLU A 113 -37.45 -16.67 9.48
CA GLU A 113 -38.42 -16.27 8.45
C GLU A 113 -38.69 -14.76 8.46
N ASN A 114 -38.87 -14.18 9.65
CA ASN A 114 -39.05 -12.73 9.80
C ASN A 114 -37.80 -11.97 9.35
N ALA A 115 -36.61 -12.52 9.64
CA ALA A 115 -35.35 -11.93 9.22
C ALA A 115 -35.23 -11.92 7.70
N LEU A 116 -35.50 -13.05 7.05
CA LEU A 116 -35.49 -13.21 5.60
C LEU A 116 -36.48 -12.26 4.91
N GLN A 117 -37.71 -12.14 5.42
CA GLN A 117 -38.70 -11.19 4.91
C GLN A 117 -38.23 -9.74 5.06
N ALA A 118 -37.57 -9.40 6.16
CA ALA A 118 -37.04 -8.06 6.38
C ALA A 118 -35.88 -7.74 5.42
N TYR A 119 -34.91 -8.63 5.24
CA TYR A 119 -33.84 -8.44 4.24
C TYR A 119 -34.39 -8.34 2.81
N ARG A 120 -35.42 -9.13 2.47
CA ARG A 120 -36.11 -9.01 1.17
C ARG A 120 -36.77 -7.64 1.01
N ALA A 121 -37.49 -7.17 2.02
CA ALA A 121 -38.10 -5.85 2.01
C ALA A 121 -37.06 -4.71 1.93
N ALA A 122 -35.84 -4.92 2.43
CA ALA A 122 -34.77 -3.96 2.29
C ALA A 122 -34.42 -3.71 0.81
N LEU A 123 -34.49 -4.73 -0.06
CA LEU A 123 -34.13 -4.67 -1.49
C LEU A 123 -35.02 -3.74 -2.32
N ASP A 124 -36.21 -3.38 -1.85
CA ASP A 124 -37.17 -2.54 -2.59
C ASP A 124 -36.75 -1.05 -2.65
N GLY A 125 -35.73 -0.64 -1.89
CA GLY A 125 -35.24 0.75 -1.87
C GLY A 125 -34.11 1.07 -2.85
N ALA A 126 -33.90 2.37 -3.10
CA ALA A 126 -32.80 2.84 -3.93
C ALA A 126 -31.44 2.63 -3.24
N MET A 127 -30.59 1.79 -3.82
CA MET A 127 -29.30 1.41 -3.22
C MET A 127 -28.23 1.08 -4.26
N THR A 128 -27.00 0.87 -3.81
CA THR A 128 -25.89 0.46 -4.68
C THR A 128 -25.91 -1.05 -4.91
N GLN A 129 -25.38 -1.50 -6.05
CA GLN A 129 -25.26 -2.93 -6.37
C GLN A 129 -24.50 -3.72 -5.30
N ARG A 130 -23.50 -3.11 -4.65
CA ARG A 130 -22.74 -3.77 -3.57
C ARG A 130 -23.56 -3.95 -2.30
N TYR A 131 -24.40 -2.98 -1.96
CA TYR A 131 -25.31 -3.13 -0.82
C TYR A 131 -26.41 -4.17 -1.10
N GLN A 132 -26.93 -4.25 -2.34
CA GLN A 132 -27.81 -5.35 -2.75
C GLN A 132 -27.15 -6.70 -2.56
N HIS A 133 -25.90 -6.83 -3.01
CA HIS A 133 -25.13 -8.07 -2.88
C HIS A 133 -24.90 -8.48 -1.42
N HIS A 134 -24.64 -7.51 -0.54
CA HIS A 134 -24.56 -7.74 0.91
C HIS A 134 -25.86 -8.35 1.46
N LEU A 135 -27.01 -7.76 1.15
CA LEU A 135 -28.31 -8.27 1.60
C LEU A 135 -28.59 -9.69 1.07
N TYR A 136 -28.28 -9.98 -0.20
CA TYR A 136 -28.38 -11.33 -0.74
C TYR A 136 -27.46 -12.32 -0.03
N SER A 137 -26.25 -11.90 0.36
CA SER A 137 -25.30 -12.74 1.07
C SER A 137 -25.81 -13.11 2.47
N GLU A 138 -26.39 -12.15 3.20
CA GLU A 138 -27.02 -12.43 4.50
C GLU A 138 -28.21 -13.39 4.37
N MET A 139 -29.07 -13.19 3.37
CA MET A 139 -30.19 -14.09 3.10
C MET A 139 -29.71 -15.50 2.77
N TYR A 140 -28.70 -15.63 1.90
CA TYR A 140 -28.12 -16.91 1.52
C TYR A 140 -27.48 -17.63 2.72
N ARG A 141 -26.76 -16.90 3.58
CA ARG A 141 -26.17 -17.45 4.81
C ARG A 141 -27.25 -18.01 5.74
N ILE A 142 -28.33 -17.27 5.99
CA ILE A 142 -29.45 -17.75 6.83
C ILE A 142 -30.07 -19.03 6.24
N VAL A 143 -30.35 -19.02 4.94
CA VAL A 143 -30.94 -20.18 4.25
C VAL A 143 -30.05 -21.41 4.35
N THR A 144 -28.74 -21.24 4.17
CA THR A 144 -27.79 -22.37 4.20
C THR A 144 -27.53 -22.89 5.61
N GLU A 145 -27.45 -22.03 6.61
CA GLU A 145 -27.18 -22.41 8.01
C GLU A 145 -28.43 -22.96 8.72
N HIS A 146 -29.63 -22.49 8.36
CA HIS A 146 -30.87 -22.75 9.08
C HIS A 146 -31.98 -23.34 8.21
N LEU A 147 -31.64 -24.03 7.12
CA LEU A 147 -32.61 -24.60 6.16
C LEU A 147 -33.72 -25.43 6.83
N GLY A 148 -33.40 -26.16 7.89
CA GLY A 148 -34.36 -27.00 8.63
C GLY A 148 -35.30 -26.24 9.57
N GLU A 149 -35.09 -24.94 9.77
CA GLU A 149 -35.85 -24.06 10.67
C GLU A 149 -36.71 -23.03 9.91
N ILE A 150 -36.64 -23.05 8.57
CA ILE A 150 -37.32 -22.13 7.67
C ILE A 150 -38.46 -22.90 6.98
N GLY A 151 -39.69 -22.40 7.06
CA GLY A 151 -40.83 -22.95 6.33
C GLY A 151 -40.78 -22.66 4.82
N ASP A 152 -41.77 -23.17 4.08
CA ASP A 152 -41.87 -22.99 2.63
C ASP A 152 -42.11 -21.50 2.28
N LEU A 153 -41.05 -20.81 1.85
CA LEU A 153 -41.11 -19.46 1.28
C LEU A 153 -41.04 -19.56 -0.25
N GLU A 154 -42.13 -19.21 -0.95
CA GLU A 154 -42.25 -19.38 -2.42
C GLU A 154 -41.15 -18.68 -3.23
N TRP A 155 -40.57 -17.60 -2.73
CA TRP A 155 -39.52 -16.83 -3.42
C TRP A 155 -38.09 -17.33 -3.12
N LEU A 156 -37.94 -18.31 -2.22
CA LEU A 156 -36.62 -18.77 -1.76
C LEU A 156 -35.89 -19.56 -2.85
N GLU A 157 -36.64 -20.30 -3.67
CA GLU A 157 -36.13 -20.99 -4.87
C GLU A 157 -35.54 -20.01 -5.89
N GLU A 158 -36.16 -18.83 -6.08
CA GLU A 158 -35.69 -17.78 -7.00
C GLU A 158 -34.30 -17.24 -6.61
N ILE A 159 -34.01 -17.14 -5.30
CA ILE A 159 -32.71 -16.67 -4.79
C ILE A 159 -31.64 -17.77 -4.81
N MET A 160 -32.05 -19.05 -4.70
CA MET A 160 -31.13 -20.19 -4.71
C MET A 160 -30.74 -20.64 -6.14
N GLU A 161 -31.61 -20.47 -7.13
CA GLU A 161 -31.36 -20.91 -8.51
C GLU A 161 -30.52 -19.91 -9.33
N GLU A 162 -30.66 -18.60 -9.08
CA GLU A 162 -29.85 -17.55 -9.70
C GLU A 162 -29.07 -16.75 -8.64
N PRO A 163 -27.99 -17.30 -8.06
CA PRO A 163 -27.13 -16.49 -7.20
C PRO A 163 -26.65 -15.28 -8.02
N PRO A 164 -26.85 -14.03 -7.54
CA PRO A 164 -26.46 -12.85 -8.30
C PRO A 164 -25.00 -12.96 -8.75
N ALA A 165 -24.74 -12.63 -10.02
CA ALA A 165 -23.41 -12.71 -10.60
C ALA A 165 -22.38 -12.02 -9.70
N GLY A 166 -21.45 -12.81 -9.15
CA GLY A 166 -20.44 -12.33 -8.20
C GLY A 166 -20.52 -12.94 -6.79
N ILE A 167 -21.48 -13.83 -6.48
CA ILE A 167 -21.33 -14.75 -5.34
C ILE A 167 -20.27 -15.78 -5.75
N GLU A 168 -18.99 -15.43 -5.63
CA GLU A 168 -17.94 -16.44 -5.58
C GLU A 168 -18.10 -17.17 -4.24
N VAL A 169 -18.73 -18.36 -4.24
CA VAL A 169 -18.39 -19.34 -3.20
C VAL A 169 -16.88 -19.46 -3.28
N SER A 170 -16.19 -19.05 -2.21
CA SER A 170 -14.73 -19.01 -2.25
C SER A 170 -14.23 -20.40 -2.59
N LEU A 171 -13.34 -20.51 -3.58
CA LEU A 171 -12.67 -21.77 -3.91
C LEU A 171 -12.04 -22.39 -2.65
N THR A 172 -11.67 -21.56 -1.68
CA THR A 172 -11.20 -21.96 -0.35
C THR A 172 -12.29 -22.68 0.44
N ASP A 173 -13.50 -22.15 0.52
CA ASP A 173 -14.63 -22.79 1.25
C ASP A 173 -15.03 -24.10 0.59
N GLN A 174 -15.03 -24.14 -0.75
CA GLN A 174 -15.25 -25.37 -1.50
C GLN A 174 -14.16 -26.41 -1.18
N LEU A 175 -12.90 -26.00 -1.11
CA LEU A 175 -11.79 -26.89 -0.77
C LEU A 175 -11.86 -27.37 0.68
N GLU A 176 -12.17 -26.50 1.65
CA GLU A 176 -12.29 -26.87 3.06
C GLU A 176 -13.38 -27.92 3.28
N ARG A 177 -14.52 -27.74 2.63
CA ARG A 177 -15.58 -28.74 2.63
C ARG A 177 -15.10 -30.08 2.07
N LEU A 178 -14.44 -30.08 0.91
CA LEU A 178 -13.94 -31.31 0.28
C LEU A 178 -12.85 -32.00 1.11
N ILE A 179 -11.99 -31.24 1.80
CA ILE A 179 -10.99 -31.78 2.73
C ILE A 179 -11.69 -32.43 3.93
N GLY A 180 -12.67 -31.75 4.53
CA GLY A 180 -13.45 -32.30 5.65
C GLY A 180 -14.21 -33.58 5.29
N GLU A 181 -14.74 -33.64 4.05
CA GLU A 181 -15.41 -34.81 3.49
C GLU A 181 -14.44 -35.91 3.02
N GLN A 182 -13.12 -35.67 3.05
CA GLN A 182 -12.09 -36.54 2.45
C GLN A 182 -12.38 -36.90 0.98
N ALA A 183 -12.96 -35.96 0.23
CA ALA A 183 -13.41 -36.13 -1.16
C ALA A 183 -12.24 -36.00 -2.16
N TRP A 184 -11.17 -36.78 -1.96
CA TRP A 184 -9.88 -36.59 -2.64
C TRP A 184 -9.92 -36.64 -4.17
N ARG A 185 -10.82 -37.43 -4.76
CA ARG A 185 -11.00 -37.47 -6.23
C ARG A 185 -11.56 -36.16 -6.78
N GLN A 186 -12.41 -35.47 -6.02
CA GLN A 186 -12.93 -34.17 -6.41
C GLN A 186 -11.86 -33.10 -6.26
N ILE A 187 -11.04 -33.17 -5.21
CA ILE A 187 -9.86 -32.32 -5.02
C ILE A 187 -8.87 -32.48 -6.17
N ASP A 188 -8.58 -33.72 -6.58
CA ASP A 188 -7.72 -34.02 -7.72
C ASP A 188 -8.19 -33.33 -9.01
N SER A 189 -9.46 -33.54 -9.36
CA SER A 189 -10.10 -32.89 -10.51
C SER A 189 -10.11 -31.36 -10.39
N LEU A 190 -10.33 -30.82 -9.19
CA LEU A 190 -10.31 -29.39 -8.94
C LEU A 190 -8.91 -28.82 -9.23
N VAL A 191 -7.87 -29.44 -8.66
CA VAL A 191 -6.47 -29.02 -8.80
C VAL A 191 -6.00 -29.10 -10.26
N GLU A 192 -6.36 -30.17 -10.99
CA GLU A 192 -6.01 -30.29 -12.41
C GLU A 192 -6.56 -29.14 -13.26
N ASN A 193 -7.76 -28.66 -12.92
CA ASN A 193 -8.49 -27.66 -13.68
C ASN A 193 -8.19 -26.20 -13.27
N LEU A 194 -7.45 -25.97 -12.18
CA LEU A 194 -7.04 -24.61 -11.78
C LEU A 194 -6.25 -23.95 -12.92
N LEU A 195 -6.69 -22.79 -13.40
CA LEU A 195 -6.05 -22.07 -14.49
C LEU A 195 -4.83 -21.27 -13.99
N ASP A 196 -3.73 -21.24 -14.76
CA ASP A 196 -2.56 -20.40 -14.43
C ASP A 196 -2.83 -18.92 -14.82
N THR A 197 -3.77 -18.26 -14.16
CA THR A 197 -4.05 -16.82 -14.38
C THR A 197 -3.67 -15.99 -13.16
N SER A 198 -3.18 -14.78 -13.39
CA SER A 198 -2.74 -13.86 -12.33
C SER A 198 -3.88 -13.33 -11.47
N GLN A 199 -5.12 -13.45 -11.94
CA GLN A 199 -6.32 -12.98 -11.25
C GLN A 199 -6.62 -13.79 -9.97
N TYR A 200 -6.30 -15.09 -9.95
CA TYR A 200 -6.59 -15.99 -8.83
C TYR A 200 -5.33 -16.37 -8.04
N HIS A 201 -4.30 -15.53 -8.08
CA HIS A 201 -3.00 -15.85 -7.48
C HIS A 201 -3.09 -16.16 -5.98
N GLN A 202 -3.78 -15.30 -5.22
CA GLN A 202 -3.94 -15.47 -3.77
C GLN A 202 -4.71 -16.75 -3.45
N THR A 203 -5.87 -16.94 -4.09
CA THR A 203 -6.72 -18.12 -3.92
C THR A 203 -5.96 -19.42 -4.21
N HIS A 204 -5.15 -19.47 -5.27
CA HIS A 204 -4.31 -20.64 -5.55
C HIS A 204 -3.24 -20.88 -4.47
N CYS A 205 -2.69 -19.82 -3.87
CA CYS A 205 -1.73 -19.94 -2.80
C CYS A 205 -2.36 -20.43 -1.50
N ASP A 206 -3.60 -20.01 -1.21
CA ASP A 206 -4.35 -20.48 -0.05
C ASP A 206 -4.67 -21.98 -0.20
N VAL A 207 -5.15 -22.39 -1.38
CA VAL A 207 -5.38 -23.80 -1.75
C VAL A 207 -4.12 -24.65 -1.58
N ALA A 208 -2.99 -24.21 -2.15
CA ALA A 208 -1.74 -24.96 -2.07
C ALA A 208 -1.22 -25.05 -0.64
N SER A 209 -1.31 -23.96 0.13
CA SER A 209 -0.86 -23.92 1.53
C SER A 209 -1.69 -24.84 2.41
N ARG A 210 -3.01 -24.90 2.20
CA ARG A 210 -3.89 -25.82 2.93
C ARG A 210 -3.55 -27.27 2.63
N LEU A 211 -3.38 -27.63 1.35
CA LEU A 211 -3.03 -29.01 0.96
C LEU A 211 -1.63 -29.44 1.42
N ILE A 212 -0.70 -28.50 1.63
CA ILE A 212 0.63 -28.79 2.21
C ILE A 212 0.53 -29.21 3.68
N GLN A 213 -0.44 -28.67 4.41
CA GLN A 213 -0.61 -28.92 5.85
C GLN A 213 -1.43 -30.19 6.15
N GLU A 214 -2.17 -30.69 5.16
CA GLU A 214 -3.00 -31.88 5.32
C GLU A 214 -2.21 -33.16 4.97
N PRO A 215 -2.39 -34.27 5.72
CA PRO A 215 -1.80 -35.55 5.39
C PRO A 215 -2.55 -36.20 4.22
N VAL A 216 -2.31 -35.69 3.01
CA VAL A 216 -2.89 -36.23 1.77
C VAL A 216 -2.37 -37.66 1.55
N PRO A 217 -3.25 -38.68 1.38
CA PRO A 217 -2.78 -40.03 1.12
C PRO A 217 -2.00 -40.13 -0.20
N ASP A 218 -0.85 -40.79 -0.19
CA ASP A 218 0.02 -40.94 -1.38
C ASP A 218 -0.71 -41.53 -2.61
N SER A 219 -1.86 -42.19 -2.51
CA SER A 219 -2.52 -42.82 -3.67
C SER A 219 -3.63 -41.99 -4.32
N VAL A 220 -4.00 -40.83 -3.75
CA VAL A 220 -5.26 -40.16 -4.16
C VAL A 220 -5.12 -39.05 -5.19
N LEU A 221 -3.96 -38.40 -5.26
CA LEU A 221 -3.69 -37.37 -6.27
C LEU A 221 -3.00 -37.97 -7.49
N SER A 222 -3.46 -37.56 -8.67
CA SER A 222 -2.88 -37.92 -9.95
C SER A 222 -1.49 -37.30 -10.11
N THR A 223 -0.67 -37.91 -10.97
CA THR A 223 0.64 -37.36 -11.32
C THR A 223 0.55 -35.94 -11.91
N ARG A 224 -0.56 -35.61 -12.59
CA ARG A 224 -0.82 -34.26 -13.11
C ARG A 224 -1.15 -33.27 -12.00
N ALA A 225 -1.99 -33.66 -11.04
CA ALA A 225 -2.32 -32.83 -9.89
C ALA A 225 -1.07 -32.53 -9.04
N LEU A 226 -0.25 -33.55 -8.74
CA LEU A 226 1.02 -33.36 -8.01
C LEU A 226 1.97 -32.38 -8.73
N PHE A 227 2.15 -32.55 -10.05
CA PHE A 227 2.97 -31.62 -10.83
C PHE A 227 2.36 -30.21 -10.87
N ARG A 228 1.03 -30.09 -10.88
CA ARG A 228 0.32 -28.80 -10.82
C ARG A 228 0.53 -28.11 -9.48
N LEU A 229 0.39 -28.82 -8.36
CA LEU A 229 0.66 -28.30 -7.02
C LEU A 229 2.11 -27.79 -6.91
N SER A 230 3.07 -28.53 -7.47
CA SER A 230 4.45 -28.05 -7.54
C SER A 230 4.57 -26.70 -8.26
N LYS A 231 3.88 -26.51 -9.38
CA LYS A 231 3.88 -25.23 -10.12
C LYS A 231 3.18 -24.11 -9.34
N ILE A 232 2.05 -24.39 -8.70
CA ILE A 232 1.33 -23.42 -7.88
C ILE A 232 2.20 -22.98 -6.70
N ALA A 233 2.76 -23.93 -5.96
CA ALA A 233 3.67 -23.64 -4.85
C ALA A 233 4.88 -22.80 -5.29
N PHE A 234 5.42 -23.03 -6.50
CA PHE A 234 6.49 -22.20 -7.05
C PHE A 234 6.03 -20.76 -7.32
N LEU A 235 4.83 -20.57 -7.87
CA LEU A 235 4.25 -19.25 -8.10
C LEU A 235 4.05 -18.52 -6.76
N CYS A 236 3.60 -19.24 -5.74
CA CYS A 236 3.41 -18.76 -4.37
C CYS A 236 4.71 -18.61 -3.57
N GLN A 237 5.86 -18.78 -4.22
CA GLN A 237 7.20 -18.67 -3.61
C GLN A 237 7.49 -19.70 -2.49
N ALA A 238 6.64 -20.71 -2.30
CA ALA A 238 6.85 -21.85 -1.42
C ALA A 238 7.78 -22.90 -2.08
N TYR A 239 9.04 -22.51 -2.32
CA TYR A 239 9.99 -23.33 -3.08
C TYR A 239 10.32 -24.71 -2.48
N PRO A 240 10.44 -24.89 -1.14
CA PRO A 240 10.60 -26.21 -0.55
C PRO A 240 9.43 -27.14 -0.86
N ALA A 241 8.19 -26.71 -0.56
CA ALA A 241 6.99 -27.48 -0.88
C ALA A 241 6.83 -27.77 -2.38
N SER A 242 7.17 -26.80 -3.23
CA SER A 242 7.23 -27.01 -4.68
C SER A 242 8.18 -28.14 -5.07
N SER A 243 9.31 -28.28 -4.36
CA SER A 243 10.26 -29.37 -4.55
C SER A 243 9.70 -30.71 -4.10
N ASP A 244 9.02 -30.75 -2.96
CA ASP A 244 8.45 -31.98 -2.41
C ASP A 244 7.39 -32.55 -3.36
N TRP A 245 6.43 -31.73 -3.79
CA TRP A 245 5.42 -32.11 -4.79
C TRP A 245 6.02 -32.56 -6.13
N LEU A 246 7.11 -31.91 -6.57
CA LEU A 246 7.79 -32.32 -7.80
C LEU A 246 8.47 -33.69 -7.64
N LEU A 247 9.11 -33.94 -6.50
CA LEU A 247 9.76 -35.21 -6.22
C LEU A 247 8.73 -36.35 -6.13
N GLU A 248 7.59 -36.07 -5.52
CA GLU A 248 6.49 -37.04 -5.45
C GLU A 248 5.94 -37.36 -6.84
N ALA A 249 5.66 -36.35 -7.67
CA ALA A 249 5.24 -36.56 -9.06
C ALA A 249 6.30 -37.39 -9.83
N LEU A 250 7.59 -37.08 -9.68
CA LEU A 250 8.69 -37.81 -10.32
C LEU A 250 8.83 -39.27 -9.87
N SER A 251 8.30 -39.62 -8.70
CA SER A 251 8.32 -41.00 -8.20
C SER A 251 7.29 -41.89 -8.89
N ARG A 252 6.32 -41.29 -9.60
CA ARG A 252 5.23 -42.00 -10.27
C ARG A 252 5.70 -42.63 -11.57
N ARG A 253 5.26 -43.88 -11.81
CA ARG A 253 5.67 -44.66 -12.99
C ARG A 253 5.18 -44.08 -14.32
N ASP A 254 4.03 -43.41 -14.30
CA ASP A 254 3.38 -42.79 -15.47
C ASP A 254 3.85 -41.34 -15.73
N PHE A 255 4.81 -40.82 -14.97
CA PHE A 255 5.22 -39.41 -15.06
C PHE A 255 5.64 -38.98 -16.46
N ASP A 256 6.50 -39.77 -17.10
CA ASP A 256 7.00 -39.45 -18.44
C ASP A 256 5.91 -39.60 -19.53
N ASP A 257 4.82 -40.32 -19.23
CA ASP A 257 3.66 -40.49 -20.12
C ASP A 257 2.69 -39.30 -20.03
N VAL A 258 2.52 -38.73 -18.84
CA VAL A 258 1.49 -37.69 -18.58
C VAL A 258 2.05 -36.27 -18.48
N ILE A 259 3.34 -36.10 -18.17
CA ILE A 259 3.99 -34.78 -18.04
C ILE A 259 4.95 -34.52 -19.18
N HIS A 260 4.63 -33.53 -20.01
CA HIS A 260 5.46 -33.21 -21.17
C HIS A 260 6.89 -32.75 -20.76
N PRO A 261 7.98 -33.34 -21.31
CA PRO A 261 9.33 -33.07 -20.83
C PRO A 261 9.80 -31.63 -20.95
N ARG A 262 9.26 -30.86 -21.89
CA ARG A 262 9.53 -29.41 -22.01
C ARG A 262 9.11 -28.67 -20.74
N THR A 263 7.93 -28.95 -20.22
CA THR A 263 7.35 -28.24 -19.07
C THR A 263 8.09 -28.63 -17.80
N TYR A 264 8.30 -29.94 -17.59
CA TYR A 264 9.01 -30.42 -16.40
C TYR A 264 10.46 -29.94 -16.37
N LEU A 265 11.24 -30.06 -17.45
CA LEU A 265 12.65 -29.68 -17.44
C LEU A 265 12.84 -28.18 -17.13
N TYR A 266 11.96 -27.34 -17.69
CA TYR A 266 11.98 -25.90 -17.43
C TYR A 266 11.61 -25.59 -15.98
N HIS A 267 10.54 -26.21 -15.47
CA HIS A 267 10.11 -26.04 -14.08
C HIS A 267 11.18 -26.50 -13.09
N ARG A 268 11.72 -27.70 -13.27
CA ARG A 268 12.79 -28.27 -12.42
C ARG A 268 14.04 -27.40 -12.40
N ALA A 269 14.47 -26.90 -13.55
CA ALA A 269 15.61 -25.99 -13.62
C ALA A 269 15.31 -24.67 -12.89
N SER A 270 14.10 -24.12 -13.08
CA SER A 270 13.67 -22.88 -12.45
C SER A 270 13.57 -22.99 -10.93
N LEU A 271 13.04 -24.10 -10.44
CA LEU A 271 12.98 -24.43 -9.03
C LEU A 271 14.37 -24.54 -8.41
N ASN A 272 15.29 -25.25 -9.08
CA ASN A 272 16.68 -25.34 -8.61
C ASN A 272 17.37 -23.97 -8.56
N PHE A 273 17.05 -23.05 -9.48
CA PHE A 273 17.55 -21.68 -9.39
C PHE A 273 17.06 -20.96 -8.13
N ARG A 274 15.76 -21.09 -7.81
CA ARG A 274 15.15 -20.46 -6.62
C ARG A 274 15.67 -21.03 -5.31
N LEU A 275 15.91 -22.34 -5.27
CA LEU A 275 16.51 -23.04 -4.14
C LEU A 275 18.04 -22.79 -3.98
N GLY A 276 18.64 -21.90 -4.78
CA GLY A 276 20.09 -21.64 -4.73
C GLY A 276 20.97 -22.77 -5.30
N ASN A 277 20.37 -23.82 -5.84
CA ASN A 277 21.05 -24.98 -6.44
C ASN A 277 21.54 -24.67 -7.87
N TYR A 278 22.39 -23.67 -8.02
CA TYR A 278 22.79 -23.11 -9.33
C TYR A 278 23.45 -24.12 -10.27
N ASN A 279 24.27 -25.04 -9.75
CA ASN A 279 24.88 -26.10 -10.57
C ASN A 279 23.82 -27.07 -11.15
N LYS A 280 22.78 -27.42 -10.37
CA LYS A 280 21.67 -28.27 -10.82
C LYS A 280 20.80 -27.50 -11.84
N CYS A 281 20.50 -26.23 -11.58
CA CYS A 281 19.82 -25.34 -12.52
C CYS A 281 20.52 -25.35 -13.89
N ILE A 282 21.83 -25.10 -13.90
CA ILE A 282 22.64 -25.11 -15.14
C ILE A 282 22.52 -26.45 -15.85
N ARG A 283 22.71 -27.57 -15.14
CA ARG A 283 22.61 -28.92 -15.72
C ARG A 283 21.26 -29.16 -16.41
N TRP A 284 20.16 -28.84 -15.74
CA TRP A 284 18.80 -29.05 -16.27
C TRP A 284 18.50 -28.12 -17.45
N PHE A 285 18.87 -26.84 -17.37
CA PHE A 285 18.69 -25.94 -18.51
C PHE A 285 19.57 -26.30 -19.71
N ARG A 286 20.77 -26.86 -19.53
CA ARG A 286 21.54 -27.40 -20.65
C ARG A 286 20.85 -28.59 -21.33
N ARG A 287 20.21 -29.47 -20.55
CA ARG A 287 19.40 -30.57 -21.09
C ARG A 287 18.17 -30.04 -21.83
N TYR A 288 17.51 -29.01 -21.30
CA TYR A 288 16.40 -28.32 -21.97
C TYR A 288 16.86 -27.69 -23.29
N GLU A 289 17.94 -26.90 -23.27
CA GLU A 289 18.49 -26.19 -24.43
C GLU A 289 18.82 -27.17 -25.57
N LYS A 290 19.46 -28.30 -25.24
CA LYS A 290 19.83 -29.32 -26.24
C LYS A 290 18.60 -29.87 -26.99
N LYS A 291 17.45 -29.98 -26.32
CA LYS A 291 16.23 -30.61 -26.89
C LYS A 291 15.26 -29.59 -27.49
N TYR A 292 15.16 -28.40 -26.91
CA TYR A 292 14.11 -27.41 -27.23
C TYR A 292 14.64 -26.06 -27.68
N GLY A 293 15.96 -25.89 -27.73
CA GLY A 293 16.60 -24.61 -28.04
C GLY A 293 16.54 -23.61 -26.87
N PRO A 294 17.17 -22.44 -27.05
CA PRO A 294 17.20 -21.42 -26.01
C PRO A 294 15.84 -20.71 -25.90
N THR A 295 15.49 -20.32 -24.67
CA THR A 295 14.38 -19.39 -24.39
C THR A 295 14.89 -18.19 -23.59
N PRO A 296 14.23 -17.02 -23.63
CA PRO A 296 14.69 -15.83 -22.92
C PRO A 296 14.90 -16.07 -21.42
N GLY A 297 13.90 -16.67 -20.76
CA GLY A 297 13.96 -16.97 -19.33
C GLY A 297 15.11 -17.91 -18.96
N MET A 298 15.31 -18.98 -19.74
CA MET A 298 16.43 -19.92 -19.57
C MET A 298 17.79 -19.21 -19.65
N VAL A 299 18.04 -18.47 -20.74
CA VAL A 299 19.33 -17.81 -20.98
C VAL A 299 19.61 -16.80 -19.86
N TYR A 300 18.59 -16.04 -19.43
CA TYR A 300 18.70 -15.10 -18.32
C TYR A 300 19.01 -15.78 -16.98
N MET A 301 18.33 -16.90 -16.66
CA MET A 301 18.56 -17.65 -15.43
C MET A 301 19.92 -18.34 -15.41
N LEU A 302 20.42 -18.81 -16.56
CA LEU A 302 21.79 -19.30 -16.69
C LEU A 302 22.82 -18.20 -16.40
N ALA A 303 22.65 -17.01 -16.98
CA ALA A 303 23.53 -15.87 -16.68
C ALA A 303 23.57 -15.55 -15.18
N ARG A 304 22.39 -15.50 -14.53
CA ARG A 304 22.29 -15.28 -13.08
C ARG A 304 22.87 -16.42 -12.25
N SER A 305 22.75 -17.66 -12.71
CA SER A 305 23.33 -18.83 -12.03
C SER A 305 24.85 -18.76 -12.04
N TYR A 306 25.47 -18.48 -13.19
CA TYR A 306 26.92 -18.30 -13.27
C TYR A 306 27.40 -17.13 -12.42
N ARG A 307 26.67 -16.01 -12.40
CA ARG A 307 26.98 -14.88 -11.53
C ARG A 307 26.96 -15.26 -10.06
N SER A 308 25.93 -15.99 -9.63
CA SER A 308 25.78 -16.39 -8.22
C SER A 308 26.88 -17.37 -7.78
N LEU A 309 27.47 -18.11 -8.73
CA LEU A 309 28.64 -18.96 -8.54
C LEU A 309 29.98 -18.20 -8.63
N GLY A 310 29.98 -16.87 -8.72
CA GLY A 310 31.20 -16.06 -8.85
C GLY A 310 31.86 -16.10 -10.24
N LYS A 311 31.23 -16.75 -11.23
CA LYS A 311 31.79 -16.92 -12.59
C LYS A 311 31.41 -15.75 -13.50
N ALA A 312 31.97 -14.58 -13.23
CA ALA A 312 31.59 -13.31 -13.88
C ALA A 312 31.76 -13.30 -15.42
N ALA A 313 32.83 -13.90 -15.95
CA ALA A 313 33.06 -13.99 -17.39
C ALA A 313 31.95 -14.79 -18.10
N LEU A 314 31.65 -16.00 -17.59
CA LEU A 314 30.56 -16.82 -18.12
C LEU A 314 29.21 -16.11 -17.98
N ALA A 315 28.94 -15.46 -16.84
CA ALA A 315 27.71 -14.70 -16.68
C ALA A 315 27.56 -13.62 -17.76
N THR A 316 28.66 -12.95 -18.11
CA THR A 316 28.72 -11.93 -19.17
C THR A 316 28.43 -12.53 -20.54
N GLU A 317 29.03 -13.67 -20.89
CA GLU A 317 28.74 -14.37 -22.13
C GLU A 317 27.26 -14.73 -22.28
N TRP A 318 26.63 -15.20 -21.20
CA TRP A 318 25.20 -15.53 -21.20
C TRP A 318 24.29 -14.31 -21.29
N TYR A 319 24.68 -13.20 -20.66
CA TYR A 319 23.98 -11.92 -20.83
C TYR A 319 24.09 -11.41 -22.28
N ASP A 320 25.27 -11.48 -22.88
CA ASP A 320 25.50 -11.04 -24.26
C ASP A 320 24.76 -11.93 -25.25
N ARG A 321 24.69 -13.24 -24.97
CA ARG A 321 23.85 -14.17 -25.70
C ARG A 321 22.36 -13.82 -25.59
N HIS A 322 21.86 -13.43 -24.42
CA HIS A 322 20.47 -13.00 -24.27
C HIS A 322 20.18 -11.73 -25.08
N ILE A 323 21.08 -10.74 -25.03
CA ILE A 323 20.95 -9.49 -25.80
C ILE A 323 20.90 -9.80 -27.31
N LYS A 324 21.81 -10.67 -27.79
CA LYS A 324 21.89 -11.06 -29.20
C LYS A 324 20.68 -11.84 -29.69
N LEU A 325 20.21 -12.82 -28.91
CA LEU A 325 19.09 -13.69 -29.31
C LEU A 325 17.73 -13.02 -29.14
N TYR A 326 17.58 -12.16 -28.13
CA TYR A 326 16.29 -11.59 -27.74
C TYR A 326 16.34 -10.06 -27.58
N PRO A 327 16.77 -9.29 -28.60
CA PRO A 327 17.01 -7.86 -28.47
C PRO A 327 15.76 -7.05 -28.07
N ARG A 328 14.56 -7.56 -28.35
CA ARG A 328 13.27 -6.91 -28.04
C ARG A 328 12.59 -7.44 -26.76
N HIS A 329 13.19 -8.40 -26.07
CA HIS A 329 12.59 -9.00 -24.87
C HIS A 329 12.75 -8.09 -23.65
N ALA A 330 11.74 -8.02 -22.78
CA ALA A 330 11.73 -7.11 -21.63
C ALA A 330 12.98 -7.25 -20.73
N LYS A 331 13.45 -8.48 -20.51
CA LYS A 331 14.66 -8.76 -19.71
C LYS A 331 15.95 -8.27 -20.35
N THR A 332 16.00 -8.07 -21.67
CA THR A 332 17.18 -7.52 -22.33
C THR A 332 17.48 -6.11 -21.85
N HIS A 333 16.45 -5.29 -21.59
CA HIS A 333 16.63 -3.95 -21.06
C HIS A 333 17.16 -3.97 -19.61
N ASP A 334 16.65 -4.88 -18.77
CA ASP A 334 17.18 -5.08 -17.41
C ASP A 334 18.66 -5.50 -17.43
N ILE A 335 19.05 -6.36 -18.38
CA ILE A 335 20.44 -6.80 -18.55
C ILE A 335 21.32 -5.63 -18.99
N LEU A 336 20.92 -4.87 -20.03
CA LEU A 336 21.68 -3.73 -20.51
C LEU A 336 21.87 -2.67 -19.41
N TRP A 337 20.80 -2.38 -18.66
CA TRP A 337 20.89 -1.47 -17.52
C TRP A 337 21.86 -1.98 -16.46
N TYR A 338 21.75 -3.25 -16.08
CA TYR A 338 22.65 -3.85 -15.08
C TYR A 338 24.11 -3.77 -15.53
N ARG A 339 24.37 -4.01 -16.81
CA ARG A 339 25.70 -3.93 -17.41
C ARG A 339 26.23 -2.49 -17.47
N ALA A 340 25.38 -1.49 -17.64
CA ALA A 340 25.76 -0.09 -17.56
C ALA A 340 26.10 0.31 -16.11
N TRP A 341 25.25 -0.09 -15.16
CA TRP A 341 25.45 0.12 -13.73
C TRP A 341 26.77 -0.47 -13.23
N GLN A 342 27.11 -1.69 -13.63
CA GLN A 342 28.40 -2.33 -13.27
C GLN A 342 29.61 -1.52 -13.71
N LYS A 343 29.53 -0.85 -14.87
CA LYS A 343 30.61 0.01 -15.36
C LYS A 343 30.74 1.26 -14.50
N GLU A 344 29.61 1.83 -14.12
CA GLU A 344 29.57 3.00 -13.24
C GLU A 344 30.08 2.68 -11.82
N GLU A 345 29.70 1.55 -11.23
CA GLU A 345 30.25 1.08 -9.94
C GLU A 345 31.76 0.81 -10.00
N ALA A 346 32.28 0.46 -11.17
CA ALA A 346 33.71 0.28 -11.38
C ALA A 346 34.46 1.61 -11.64
N GLY A 347 33.76 2.76 -11.61
CA GLY A 347 34.32 4.08 -11.93
C GLY A 347 34.51 4.34 -13.43
N ASP A 348 34.17 3.38 -14.30
CA ASP A 348 34.26 3.52 -15.75
C ASP A 348 33.00 4.23 -16.30
N ASN A 349 32.89 5.51 -15.95
CA ASN A 349 31.75 6.37 -16.27
C ASN A 349 31.54 6.51 -17.79
N GLU A 350 32.61 6.45 -18.59
CA GLU A 350 32.52 6.53 -20.04
C GLU A 350 31.87 5.29 -20.65
N ALA A 351 32.34 4.09 -20.29
CA ALA A 351 31.70 2.87 -20.77
C ALA A 351 30.27 2.73 -20.24
N ALA A 352 29.99 3.23 -19.03
CA ALA A 352 28.64 3.30 -18.49
C ALA A 352 27.73 4.18 -19.36
N ARG A 353 28.18 5.41 -19.71
CA ARG A 353 27.43 6.33 -20.59
C ARG A 353 27.12 5.72 -21.95
N GLU A 354 28.08 5.05 -22.57
CA GLU A 354 27.87 4.44 -23.87
C GLU A 354 26.76 3.38 -23.82
N ARG A 355 26.75 2.57 -22.75
CA ARG A 355 25.69 1.58 -22.52
C ARG A 355 24.35 2.24 -22.20
N TYR A 356 24.32 3.27 -21.35
CA TYR A 356 23.08 4.01 -21.08
C TYR A 356 22.49 4.64 -22.34
N ARG A 357 23.35 5.23 -23.18
CA ARG A 357 22.98 5.81 -24.48
C ARG A 357 22.32 4.79 -25.39
N THR A 358 22.90 3.60 -25.49
CA THR A 358 22.31 2.48 -26.23
C THR A 358 20.89 2.18 -25.78
N ILE A 359 20.60 2.23 -24.47
CA ILE A 359 19.27 1.94 -23.93
C ILE A 359 18.25 3.02 -24.36
N TYR A 360 18.53 4.30 -24.10
CA TYR A 360 17.52 5.36 -24.29
C TYR A 360 17.39 5.84 -25.74
N GLN A 361 18.38 5.58 -26.61
CA GLN A 361 18.31 5.87 -28.04
C GLN A 361 17.59 4.76 -28.81
N ASN A 362 17.93 3.49 -28.55
CA ASN A 362 17.40 2.38 -29.35
C ASN A 362 16.08 1.84 -28.80
N HIS A 363 15.74 2.14 -27.54
CA HIS A 363 14.53 1.62 -26.88
C HIS A 363 13.78 2.70 -26.07
N PRO A 364 13.43 3.86 -26.67
CA PRO A 364 12.96 5.04 -25.93
C PRO A 364 11.61 4.88 -25.18
N GLY A 365 10.78 3.91 -25.56
CA GLY A 365 9.46 3.63 -24.95
C GLY A 365 9.43 2.38 -24.07
N ARG A 366 10.58 1.82 -23.69
CA ARG A 366 10.69 0.59 -22.89
C ARG A 366 11.16 0.89 -21.46
N SER A 367 10.95 -0.08 -20.56
CA SER A 367 11.36 -0.02 -19.16
C SER A 367 12.82 0.43 -19.02
N ARG A 368 13.08 1.41 -18.12
CA ARG A 368 14.38 2.01 -17.78
C ARG A 368 15.03 2.96 -18.80
N ALA A 369 14.36 3.31 -19.90
CA ALA A 369 14.94 4.26 -20.86
C ALA A 369 15.18 5.66 -20.24
N ASP A 370 14.23 6.14 -19.45
CA ASP A 370 14.39 7.37 -18.68
C ASP A 370 15.50 7.22 -17.64
N ASP A 371 15.49 6.17 -16.81
CA ASP A 371 16.53 5.88 -15.81
C ASP A 371 17.96 5.89 -16.40
N ALA A 372 18.16 5.20 -17.53
CA ALA A 372 19.42 5.21 -18.25
C ALA A 372 19.82 6.62 -18.71
N PHE A 373 18.89 7.41 -19.23
CA PHE A 373 19.16 8.80 -19.63
C PHE A 373 19.58 9.64 -18.42
N PHE A 374 18.86 9.55 -17.31
CA PHE A 374 19.17 10.28 -16.09
C PHE A 374 20.54 9.91 -15.51
N ARG A 375 20.86 8.61 -15.44
CA ARG A 375 22.20 8.12 -15.03
C ARG A 375 23.31 8.59 -15.98
N CYS A 376 23.05 8.65 -17.29
CA CYS A 376 23.99 9.25 -18.24
C CYS A 376 24.30 10.71 -17.88
N GLY A 377 23.29 11.50 -17.51
CA GLY A 377 23.48 12.86 -16.96
C GLY A 377 24.34 12.88 -15.69
N LEU A 378 24.03 12.03 -14.70
CA LEU A 378 24.79 11.96 -13.44
C LEU A 378 26.25 11.56 -13.64
N SER A 379 26.54 10.64 -14.54
CA SER A 379 27.91 10.24 -14.83
C SER A 379 28.76 11.38 -15.42
N TYR A 380 28.16 12.34 -16.16
CA TYR A 380 28.86 13.55 -16.58
C TYR A 380 29.16 14.46 -15.38
N VAL A 381 28.26 14.54 -14.40
CA VAL A 381 28.50 15.29 -13.16
C VAL A 381 29.69 14.70 -12.39
N LYS A 382 29.76 13.37 -12.27
CA LYS A 382 30.88 12.66 -11.62
C LYS A 382 32.23 12.94 -12.27
N ASP A 383 32.26 13.00 -13.60
CA ASP A 383 33.48 13.32 -14.36
C ASP A 383 33.85 14.81 -14.35
N GLY A 384 33.13 15.67 -13.62
CA GLY A 384 33.33 17.13 -13.65
C GLY A 384 32.88 17.80 -14.96
N LYS A 385 32.23 17.07 -15.86
CA LYS A 385 31.77 17.55 -17.18
C LYS A 385 30.43 18.26 -17.08
N HIS A 386 30.36 19.32 -16.26
CA HIS A 386 29.11 19.98 -15.85
C HIS A 386 28.32 20.58 -17.02
N ALA A 387 28.98 21.13 -18.05
CA ALA A 387 28.30 21.65 -19.25
C ALA A 387 27.60 20.52 -20.05
N ALA A 388 28.24 19.35 -20.19
CA ALA A 388 27.65 18.19 -20.83
C ALA A 388 26.49 17.61 -20.01
N ALA A 389 26.65 17.55 -18.69
CA ALA A 389 25.59 17.17 -17.76
C ALA A 389 24.37 18.10 -17.88
N LEU A 390 24.60 19.43 -17.91
CA LEU A 390 23.57 20.43 -18.07
C LEU A 390 22.78 20.24 -19.37
N ALA A 391 23.47 20.04 -20.50
CA ALA A 391 22.85 19.74 -21.78
C ALA A 391 22.01 18.45 -21.71
N SER A 392 22.54 17.40 -21.08
CA SER A 392 21.83 16.13 -20.88
C SER A 392 20.54 16.30 -20.09
N PHE A 393 20.57 16.99 -18.93
CA PHE A 393 19.37 17.20 -18.11
C PHE A 393 18.35 18.14 -18.78
N ARG A 394 18.80 19.13 -19.58
CA ARG A 394 17.90 19.94 -20.43
C ARG A 394 17.16 19.06 -21.45
N SER A 395 17.85 18.15 -22.13
CA SER A 395 17.23 17.20 -23.05
C SER A 395 16.28 16.24 -22.33
N PHE A 396 16.66 15.74 -21.15
CA PHE A 396 15.83 14.87 -20.33
C PHE A 396 14.50 15.53 -19.96
N THR A 397 14.55 16.74 -19.40
CA THR A 397 13.35 17.46 -18.93
C THR A 397 12.38 17.80 -20.07
N LYS A 398 12.88 18.00 -21.30
CA LYS A 398 12.05 18.16 -22.50
C LYS A 398 11.40 16.85 -22.95
N LYS A 399 12.16 15.75 -22.95
CA LYS A 399 11.75 14.43 -23.49
C LYS A 399 10.84 13.64 -22.53
N TYR A 400 11.13 13.67 -21.24
CA TYR A 400 10.51 12.80 -20.23
C TYR A 400 9.68 13.59 -19.20
N ARG A 401 8.67 14.33 -19.68
CA ARG A 401 7.81 15.20 -18.87
C ARG A 401 6.94 14.46 -17.84
N SER A 402 6.74 13.15 -18.01
CA SER A 402 5.98 12.30 -17.09
C SER A 402 6.86 11.35 -16.26
N SER A 403 8.18 11.40 -16.40
CA SER A 403 9.07 10.51 -15.64
C SER A 403 9.05 10.87 -14.16
N GLN A 404 9.12 9.84 -13.31
CA GLN A 404 9.26 10.00 -11.85
C GLN A 404 10.55 10.72 -11.45
N MET A 405 11.53 10.82 -12.35
CA MET A 405 12.80 11.50 -12.11
C MET A 405 12.83 12.93 -12.64
N LEU A 406 11.72 13.46 -13.17
CA LEU A 406 11.68 14.81 -13.72
C LEU A 406 12.17 15.86 -12.71
N VAL A 407 11.70 15.77 -11.46
CA VAL A 407 12.10 16.69 -10.39
C VAL A 407 13.61 16.56 -10.09
N GLY A 408 14.13 15.32 -10.08
CA GLY A 408 15.56 15.08 -9.95
C GLY A 408 16.37 15.65 -11.10
N ALA A 409 15.90 15.51 -12.33
CA ALA A 409 16.58 16.06 -13.51
C ALA A 409 16.58 17.60 -13.48
N ARG A 410 15.49 18.23 -13.04
CA ARG A 410 15.43 19.67 -12.79
C ARG A 410 16.42 20.10 -11.71
N TYR A 411 16.52 19.35 -10.61
CA TYR A 411 17.48 19.61 -9.54
C TYR A 411 18.93 19.51 -10.02
N TRP A 412 19.31 18.42 -10.68
CA TRP A 412 20.66 18.25 -11.19
C TRP A 412 21.00 19.25 -12.30
N LYS A 413 20.02 19.69 -13.10
CA LYS A 413 20.17 20.83 -14.03
C LYS A 413 20.54 22.12 -13.28
N ALA A 414 19.80 22.47 -12.23
CA ALA A 414 20.09 23.65 -11.39
C ALA A 414 21.42 23.53 -10.64
N LYS A 415 21.77 22.32 -10.18
CA LYS A 415 23.07 22.03 -9.58
C LYS A 415 24.22 22.14 -10.57
N CYS A 416 24.05 21.75 -11.83
CA CYS A 416 25.06 21.99 -12.87
C CYS A 416 25.25 23.48 -13.13
N HIS A 417 24.18 24.29 -13.14
CA HIS A 417 24.28 25.75 -13.20
C HIS A 417 25.12 26.30 -12.04
N MET A 418 24.86 25.83 -10.82
CA MET A 418 25.64 26.21 -9.63
C MET A 418 27.12 25.84 -9.75
N LEU A 419 27.43 24.63 -10.23
CA LEU A 419 28.80 24.14 -10.44
C LEU A 419 29.54 24.85 -11.58
N LEU A 420 28.80 25.48 -12.51
CA LEU A 420 29.33 26.34 -13.57
C LEU A 420 29.40 27.82 -13.15
N SER A 421 29.08 28.14 -11.89
CA SER A 421 28.98 29.52 -11.38
C SER A 421 27.92 30.38 -12.09
N GLU A 422 26.90 29.76 -12.69
CA GLU A 422 25.75 30.42 -13.31
C GLU A 422 24.63 30.65 -12.27
N THR A 423 24.93 31.50 -11.28
CA THR A 423 24.14 31.67 -10.04
C THR A 423 22.65 31.96 -10.28
N ASP A 424 22.31 32.90 -11.16
CA ASP A 424 20.90 33.28 -11.41
C ASP A 424 20.07 32.11 -11.93
N SER A 425 20.65 31.30 -12.82
CA SER A 425 19.98 30.11 -13.36
C SER A 425 19.86 29.00 -12.32
N ALA A 426 20.85 28.87 -11.43
CA ALA A 426 20.80 27.95 -10.31
C ALA A 426 19.68 28.33 -9.32
N LEU A 427 19.64 29.60 -8.89
CA LEU A 427 18.62 30.14 -7.99
C LEU A 427 17.22 29.98 -8.58
N ALA A 428 17.02 30.36 -9.84
CA ALA A 428 15.74 30.20 -10.52
C ALA A 428 15.28 28.74 -10.54
N GLY A 429 16.18 27.80 -10.86
CA GLY A 429 15.89 26.37 -10.88
C GLY A 429 15.53 25.81 -9.50
N PHE A 430 16.29 26.15 -8.45
CA PHE A 430 16.03 25.68 -7.10
C PHE A 430 14.73 26.27 -6.51
N ARG A 431 14.43 27.55 -6.79
CA ARG A 431 13.17 28.20 -6.41
C ARG A 431 11.96 27.55 -7.11
N GLU A 432 12.06 27.28 -8.41
CA GLU A 432 11.02 26.58 -9.19
C GLU A 432 10.68 25.22 -8.55
N ILE A 433 11.68 24.40 -8.28
CA ILE A 433 11.48 23.06 -7.68
C ILE A 433 10.85 23.18 -6.28
N SER A 434 11.34 24.11 -5.46
CA SER A 434 10.87 24.32 -4.09
C SER A 434 9.41 24.76 -4.02
N ARG A 435 8.93 25.50 -5.03
CA ARG A 435 7.54 25.95 -5.16
C ARG A 435 6.64 24.86 -5.77
N ASP A 436 7.06 24.26 -6.87
CA ASP A 436 6.25 23.34 -7.69
C ASP A 436 6.08 21.95 -7.03
N HIS A 437 7.01 21.57 -6.15
CA HIS A 437 7.07 20.25 -5.53
C HIS A 437 7.47 20.32 -4.05
N PRO A 438 6.75 21.07 -3.20
CA PRO A 438 7.25 21.53 -1.92
C PRO A 438 7.65 20.44 -0.92
N THR A 439 7.08 19.25 -1.04
CA THR A 439 7.36 18.07 -0.19
C THR A 439 8.15 16.98 -0.90
N ASP A 440 8.74 17.26 -2.05
CA ASP A 440 9.63 16.32 -2.73
C ASP A 440 11.04 16.35 -2.13
N TYR A 441 11.74 15.21 -2.19
CA TYR A 441 13.13 15.10 -1.75
C TYR A 441 14.00 16.20 -2.37
N TYR A 442 13.89 16.41 -3.68
CA TYR A 442 14.72 17.40 -4.36
C TYR A 442 14.30 18.84 -4.08
N ALA A 443 13.08 19.09 -3.60
CA ALA A 443 12.69 20.42 -3.13
C ALA A 443 13.37 20.76 -1.80
N TYR A 444 13.42 19.82 -0.85
CA TYR A 444 14.23 20.00 0.36
C TYR A 444 15.70 20.20 0.03
N ARG A 445 16.26 19.39 -0.89
CA ARG A 445 17.64 19.60 -1.35
C ARG A 445 17.85 20.93 -2.07
N SER A 446 16.88 21.39 -2.85
CA SER A 446 16.92 22.70 -3.50
C SER A 446 16.97 23.82 -2.47
N ARG A 447 16.18 23.74 -1.40
CA ARG A 447 16.20 24.70 -0.28
C ARG A 447 17.55 24.73 0.42
N GLU A 448 18.19 23.58 0.63
CA GLU A 448 19.55 23.56 1.18
C GLU A 448 20.57 24.22 0.25
N MET A 449 20.43 24.07 -1.08
CA MET A 449 21.29 24.80 -2.03
C MET A 449 21.00 26.30 -2.04
N LEU A 450 19.74 26.70 -1.89
CA LEU A 450 19.35 28.11 -1.74
C LEU A 450 20.00 28.73 -0.49
N LYS A 451 20.06 28.02 0.64
CA LYS A 451 20.79 28.49 1.84
C LYS A 451 22.28 28.69 1.56
N VAL A 452 22.92 27.73 0.89
CA VAL A 452 24.34 27.82 0.52
C VAL A 452 24.60 29.04 -0.39
N LEU A 453 23.64 29.39 -1.23
CA LEU A 453 23.69 30.56 -2.11
C LEU A 453 23.18 31.87 -1.45
N ASN A 454 22.95 31.86 -0.13
CA ASN A 454 22.44 33.00 0.66
C ASN A 454 21.12 33.58 0.14
N ASP A 455 20.23 32.72 -0.36
CA ASP A 455 18.91 33.11 -0.85
C ASP A 455 17.87 33.16 0.28
N SER A 456 17.13 34.26 0.39
CA SER A 456 16.10 34.43 1.43
C SER A 456 14.89 33.52 1.26
N LEU A 457 14.64 33.00 0.04
CA LEU A 457 13.53 32.06 -0.26
C LEU A 457 13.91 30.60 0.04
N ALA A 458 15.00 30.36 0.76
CA ALA A 458 15.41 29.03 1.15
C ALA A 458 14.51 28.36 2.22
N GLN A 459 13.67 29.14 2.91
CA GLN A 459 12.79 28.62 3.94
C GLN A 459 11.54 27.94 3.36
N PHE A 460 11.17 26.79 3.93
CA PHE A 460 9.87 26.18 3.65
C PHE A 460 8.86 26.75 4.63
N VAL A 461 8.04 27.69 4.16
CA VAL A 461 6.95 28.25 4.95
C VAL A 461 5.73 27.36 4.78
N MET A 462 5.26 26.79 5.88
CA MET A 462 4.00 26.06 5.95
C MET A 462 2.97 26.97 6.60
N ASP A 463 1.73 26.89 6.12
CA ASP A 463 0.60 27.51 6.80
C ASP A 463 0.50 26.97 8.24
N THR A 464 0.29 27.84 9.21
CA THR A 464 0.16 27.49 10.62
C THR A 464 -1.30 27.44 11.05
N VAL A 465 -2.21 28.01 10.26
CA VAL A 465 -3.63 28.02 10.60
C VAL A 465 -4.30 26.75 10.10
N TYR A 466 -4.83 25.96 11.03
CA TYR A 466 -5.69 24.83 10.70
C TYR A 466 -7.12 25.33 10.46
N ASP A 467 -7.49 25.54 9.20
CA ASP A 467 -8.86 25.90 8.80
C ASP A 467 -9.35 25.03 7.64
N GLU A 468 -10.33 24.18 7.94
CA GLU A 468 -10.89 23.22 7.01
C GLU A 468 -11.86 23.84 6.01
N ILE A 469 -12.56 24.92 6.40
CA ILE A 469 -13.48 25.65 5.53
C ILE A 469 -12.64 26.41 4.51
N ALA A 470 -11.58 27.08 4.95
CA ALA A 470 -10.62 27.73 4.08
C ALA A 470 -9.95 26.72 3.14
N ALA A 471 -9.53 25.55 3.64
CA ALA A 471 -8.94 24.51 2.81
C ALA A 471 -9.90 23.98 1.74
N ALA A 472 -11.17 23.78 2.09
CA ALA A 472 -12.19 23.34 1.15
C ALA A 472 -12.48 24.42 0.09
N ALA A 473 -12.59 25.69 0.50
CA ALA A 473 -12.77 26.82 -0.41
C ALA A 473 -11.55 27.01 -1.34
N TRP A 474 -10.34 26.82 -0.80
CA TRP A 474 -9.10 26.86 -1.57
C TRP A 474 -9.03 25.74 -2.61
N LEU A 475 -9.45 24.52 -2.26
CA LEU A 475 -9.53 23.42 -3.24
C LEU A 475 -10.57 23.71 -4.33
N ASP A 476 -11.72 24.28 -3.97
CA ASP A 476 -12.74 24.66 -4.95
C ASP A 476 -12.23 25.73 -5.92
N SER A 477 -11.47 26.71 -5.44
CA SER A 477 -10.90 27.76 -6.29
C SER A 477 -9.75 27.24 -7.18
N THR A 478 -8.93 26.35 -6.64
CA THR A 478 -7.72 25.81 -7.30
C THR A 478 -8.04 24.77 -8.37
N ALA A 479 -9.10 23.99 -8.21
CA ALA A 479 -9.45 22.87 -9.09
C ALA A 479 -10.77 23.05 -9.85
N ARG A 480 -11.28 24.30 -9.93
CA ARG A 480 -12.59 24.59 -10.52
C ARG A 480 -12.76 24.09 -11.95
N SER A 481 -11.72 24.21 -12.77
CA SER A 481 -11.74 23.83 -14.19
C SER A 481 -11.82 22.33 -14.45
N ILE A 482 -11.53 21.49 -13.44
CA ILE A 482 -11.52 20.03 -13.55
C ILE A 482 -12.65 19.38 -12.70
N ARG A 483 -13.54 20.19 -12.11
CA ARG A 483 -14.59 19.70 -11.21
C ARG A 483 -15.76 19.10 -11.99
N GLN A 484 -15.96 17.80 -11.83
CA GLN A 484 -17.18 17.13 -12.24
C GLN A 484 -18.26 17.28 -11.15
N ALA A 485 -19.43 17.78 -11.54
CA ALA A 485 -20.60 17.86 -10.65
C ALA A 485 -21.16 16.46 -10.35
N LEU A 486 -21.63 16.26 -9.12
CA LEU A 486 -22.28 15.03 -8.70
C LEU A 486 -23.62 14.87 -9.44
N LYS A 487 -23.92 13.65 -9.91
CA LYS A 487 -25.27 13.30 -10.36
C LYS A 487 -26.23 13.29 -9.17
N PRO A 488 -27.55 13.49 -9.37
CA PRO A 488 -28.53 13.45 -8.28
C PRO A 488 -28.44 12.17 -7.42
N GLN A 489 -28.29 11.00 -8.04
CA GLN A 489 -28.14 9.72 -7.33
C GLN A 489 -26.87 9.64 -6.47
N ASP A 490 -25.78 10.26 -6.93
CA ASP A 490 -24.51 10.30 -6.21
C ASP A 490 -24.56 11.27 -5.03
N SER A 491 -25.35 12.35 -5.14
CA SER A 491 -25.65 13.24 -4.01
C SER A 491 -26.44 12.54 -2.91
N ILE A 492 -27.38 11.67 -3.28
CA ILE A 492 -28.11 10.82 -2.32
C ILE A 492 -27.15 9.85 -1.65
N SER A 493 -26.31 9.16 -2.44
CA SER A 493 -25.31 8.21 -1.92
C SER A 493 -24.33 8.88 -0.95
N LEU A 494 -23.89 10.12 -1.25
CA LEU A 494 -23.05 10.90 -0.35
C LEU A 494 -23.75 11.21 0.97
N THR A 495 -25.04 11.52 0.93
CA THR A 495 -25.85 11.82 2.12
C THR A 495 -26.00 10.58 3.00
N ILE A 496 -26.38 9.45 2.39
CA ILE A 496 -26.48 8.15 3.07
C ILE A 496 -25.15 7.79 3.73
N GLY A 497 -24.06 7.79 2.96
CA GLY A 497 -22.74 7.42 3.48
C GLY A 497 -22.25 8.33 4.62
N ARG A 498 -22.53 9.64 4.55
CA ARG A 498 -22.21 10.58 5.63
C ARG A 498 -22.96 10.26 6.92
N VAL A 499 -24.26 10.05 6.84
CA VAL A 499 -25.07 9.77 8.02
C VAL A 499 -24.67 8.43 8.63
N LEU A 500 -24.56 7.37 7.83
CA LEU A 500 -24.12 6.05 8.31
C LEU A 500 -22.75 6.12 9.00
N SER A 501 -21.78 6.77 8.36
CA SER A 501 -20.46 6.99 8.97
C SER A 501 -20.56 7.78 10.27
N SER A 502 -21.44 8.80 10.33
CA SER A 502 -21.65 9.57 11.54
C SER A 502 -22.23 8.76 12.70
N LEU A 503 -23.04 7.72 12.41
CA LEU A 503 -23.62 6.80 13.38
C LEU A 503 -22.65 5.68 13.81
N GLY A 504 -21.45 5.61 13.21
CA GLY A 504 -20.50 4.52 13.44
C GLY A 504 -20.73 3.28 12.58
N MET A 505 -21.66 3.33 11.62
CA MET A 505 -21.90 2.25 10.65
C MET A 505 -20.96 2.41 9.46
N THR A 506 -19.65 2.28 9.72
CA THR A 506 -18.62 2.58 8.72
C THR A 506 -18.68 1.65 7.53
N ASP A 507 -18.84 0.34 7.75
CA ASP A 507 -18.84 -0.67 6.69
C ASP A 507 -20.02 -0.45 5.73
N HIS A 508 -21.20 -0.15 6.28
CA HIS A 508 -22.37 0.23 5.51
C HIS A 508 -22.15 1.52 4.71
N ALA A 509 -21.51 2.52 5.30
CA ALA A 509 -21.21 3.77 4.62
C ALA A 509 -20.33 3.55 3.38
N GLU A 510 -19.41 2.58 3.42
CA GLU A 510 -18.48 2.32 2.31
C GLU A 510 -19.19 1.88 1.02
N TYR A 511 -20.31 1.16 1.11
CA TYR A 511 -21.11 0.78 -0.05
C TYR A 511 -21.59 1.98 -0.88
N PHE A 512 -21.67 3.17 -0.26
CA PHE A 512 -22.14 4.40 -0.89
C PHE A 512 -21.02 5.40 -1.15
N LEU A 513 -19.98 5.43 -0.32
CA LEU A 513 -18.88 6.39 -0.44
C LEU A 513 -17.80 5.94 -1.43
N GLU A 514 -17.50 4.65 -1.52
CA GLU A 514 -16.46 4.14 -2.42
C GLU A 514 -16.70 4.48 -3.90
N PRO A 515 -17.91 4.30 -4.45
CA PRO A 515 -18.17 4.66 -5.84
C PRO A 515 -17.88 6.13 -6.11
N LEU A 516 -18.15 7.02 -5.12
CA LEU A 516 -17.89 8.44 -5.25
C LEU A 516 -16.40 8.75 -5.31
N GLU A 517 -15.57 8.04 -4.54
CA GLU A 517 -14.12 8.18 -4.59
C GLU A 517 -13.55 7.84 -5.97
N ILE A 518 -14.09 6.79 -6.59
CA ILE A 518 -13.63 6.22 -7.86
C ILE A 518 -14.15 7.02 -9.05
N CYS A 519 -15.42 7.41 -9.02
CA CYS A 519 -16.10 8.11 -10.13
C CYS A 519 -15.79 9.61 -10.15
N TYR A 520 -15.47 10.23 -9.02
CA TYR A 520 -15.17 11.66 -8.93
C TYR A 520 -13.73 11.99 -8.46
N PRO A 521 -12.70 11.38 -9.06
CA PRO A 521 -11.33 11.50 -8.59
C PRO A 521 -10.74 12.91 -8.73
N ALA A 522 -11.27 13.69 -9.68
CA ALA A 522 -10.84 15.07 -9.96
C ALA A 522 -11.59 16.13 -9.14
N ASN A 523 -12.71 15.77 -8.50
CA ASN A 523 -13.46 16.66 -7.62
C ASN A 523 -12.75 16.75 -6.26
N LEU A 524 -11.70 17.59 -6.17
CA LEU A 524 -10.83 17.62 -4.99
C LEU A 524 -11.54 18.05 -3.71
N TYR A 525 -12.55 18.92 -3.82
CA TYR A 525 -13.43 19.28 -2.71
C TYR A 525 -14.15 18.05 -2.15
N LEU A 526 -14.77 17.23 -3.00
CA LEU A 526 -15.41 15.99 -2.57
C LEU A 526 -14.39 14.99 -2.00
N GLN A 527 -13.23 14.82 -2.66
CA GLN A 527 -12.18 13.92 -2.17
C GLN A 527 -11.67 14.36 -0.79
N PHE A 528 -11.57 15.67 -0.52
CA PHE A 528 -11.21 16.21 0.81
C PHE A 528 -12.27 15.87 1.86
N GLN A 529 -13.54 16.04 1.51
CA GLN A 529 -14.66 15.68 2.40
C GLN A 529 -14.68 14.19 2.73
N LEU A 530 -14.49 13.33 1.73
CA LEU A 530 -14.45 11.89 1.94
C LEU A 530 -13.26 11.49 2.81
N ALA A 531 -12.08 12.04 2.53
CA ALA A 531 -10.88 11.77 3.33
C ALA A 531 -11.05 12.16 4.80
N ARG A 532 -11.66 13.31 5.07
CA ARG A 532 -11.99 13.74 6.42
C ARG A 532 -12.99 12.82 7.10
N LEU A 533 -14.07 12.49 6.41
CA LEU A 533 -15.11 11.60 6.93
C LEU A 533 -14.49 10.26 7.37
N TYR A 534 -13.60 9.69 6.55
CA TYR A 534 -12.88 8.47 6.91
C TYR A 534 -11.94 8.65 8.11
N GLN A 535 -11.28 9.81 8.23
CA GLN A 535 -10.43 10.08 9.39
C GLN A 535 -11.26 10.15 10.68
N GLU A 536 -12.38 10.88 10.65
CA GLU A 536 -13.30 11.05 11.78
C GLU A 536 -14.05 9.76 12.14
N SER A 537 -14.23 8.85 11.18
CA SER A 537 -14.87 7.56 11.37
C SER A 537 -13.90 6.45 11.77
N GLY A 538 -12.63 6.76 12.06
CA GLY A 538 -11.65 5.78 12.50
C GLY A 538 -11.04 4.92 11.38
N ASN A 539 -11.12 5.36 10.11
CA ASN A 539 -10.50 4.72 8.95
C ASN A 539 -9.36 5.60 8.35
N PRO A 540 -8.22 5.75 9.06
CA PRO A 540 -7.12 6.61 8.63
C PRO A 540 -6.40 6.10 7.36
N THR A 541 -6.37 4.79 7.13
CA THR A 541 -5.74 4.19 5.93
C THR A 541 -6.46 4.62 4.65
N ARG A 542 -7.80 4.62 4.67
CA ARG A 542 -8.62 5.06 3.54
C ARG A 542 -8.57 6.56 3.36
N SER A 543 -8.65 7.32 4.46
CA SER A 543 -8.44 8.77 4.47
C SER A 543 -7.14 9.17 3.76
N PHE A 544 -6.03 8.51 4.11
CA PHE A 544 -4.75 8.75 3.48
C PHE A 544 -4.70 8.34 2.01
N SER A 545 -5.32 7.20 1.66
CA SER A 545 -5.33 6.66 0.29
C SER A 545 -5.97 7.61 -0.72
N ILE A 546 -6.95 8.41 -0.27
CA ILE A 546 -7.55 9.50 -1.02
C ILE A 546 -6.63 10.72 -0.99
N SER A 547 -6.18 11.12 0.20
CA SER A 547 -5.46 12.38 0.41
C SER A 547 -4.10 12.43 -0.29
N ARG A 548 -3.39 11.30 -0.40
CA ARG A 548 -2.14 11.22 -1.16
C ARG A 548 -2.30 11.67 -2.62
N ARG A 549 -3.51 11.56 -3.18
CA ARG A 549 -3.82 11.94 -4.58
C ARG A 549 -3.76 13.45 -4.77
N PHE A 550 -3.97 14.25 -3.72
CA PHE A 550 -3.83 15.71 -3.78
C PHE A 550 -2.45 16.12 -4.26
N LYS A 551 -1.39 15.38 -3.89
CA LYS A 551 -0.01 15.66 -4.31
C LYS A 551 0.15 15.82 -5.82
N TRP A 552 -0.57 15.04 -6.64
CA TRP A 552 -0.46 15.11 -8.09
C TRP A 552 -1.68 15.72 -8.79
N ARG A 553 -2.83 15.82 -8.12
CA ARG A 553 -4.03 16.45 -8.70
C ARG A 553 -4.14 17.95 -8.45
N ILE A 554 -3.53 18.45 -7.38
CA ILE A 554 -3.38 19.90 -7.20
C ILE A 554 -2.46 20.41 -8.34
N PRO A 555 -2.90 21.42 -9.11
CA PRO A 555 -2.09 22.07 -10.14
C PRO A 555 -0.74 22.50 -9.61
N VAL A 556 0.30 22.34 -10.43
CA VAL A 556 1.70 22.51 -10.02
C VAL A 556 1.98 23.91 -9.46
N ASP A 557 1.41 24.93 -10.11
CA ASP A 557 1.49 26.35 -9.75
C ASP A 557 0.81 26.68 -8.42
N SER A 558 -0.18 25.89 -8.00
CA SER A 558 -0.91 26.10 -6.75
C SER A 558 -0.28 25.39 -5.54
N ARG A 559 0.67 24.47 -5.75
CA ARG A 559 1.23 23.64 -4.67
C ARG A 559 2.00 24.42 -3.61
N GLY A 560 2.52 25.60 -3.94
CA GLY A 560 3.20 26.47 -2.98
C GLY A 560 2.31 26.97 -1.84
N GLY A 561 0.98 26.96 -2.02
CA GLY A 561 0.00 27.47 -1.05
C GLY A 561 -0.95 26.43 -0.50
N ILE A 562 -0.54 25.16 -0.41
CA ILE A 562 -1.36 24.08 0.17
C ILE A 562 -1.66 24.40 1.65
N PRO A 563 -2.94 24.51 2.05
CA PRO A 563 -3.33 24.75 3.45
C PRO A 563 -2.93 23.63 4.40
N LEU A 564 -2.75 23.96 5.68
CA LEU A 564 -2.33 23.00 6.72
C LEU A 564 -3.28 21.79 6.83
N ALA A 565 -4.60 22.01 6.71
CA ALA A 565 -5.61 20.95 6.75
C ALA A 565 -5.49 19.91 5.61
N LEU A 566 -4.82 20.23 4.50
CA LEU A 566 -4.51 19.23 3.47
C LEU A 566 -3.24 18.46 3.80
N TYR A 567 -2.23 19.13 4.37
CA TYR A 567 -1.02 18.44 4.82
C TYR A 567 -1.33 17.44 5.94
N ALA A 568 -2.18 17.82 6.89
CA ALA A 568 -2.79 16.97 7.91
C ALA A 568 -3.24 15.60 7.39
N LEU A 569 -4.01 15.60 6.30
CA LEU A 569 -4.54 14.40 5.68
C LEU A 569 -3.49 13.65 4.85
N MET A 570 -2.57 14.37 4.21
CA MET A 570 -1.49 13.80 3.40
C MET A 570 -0.35 13.20 4.23
N TYR A 571 -0.26 13.56 5.51
CA TYR A 571 0.77 13.17 6.47
C TYR A 571 0.12 12.88 7.84
N PRO A 572 -0.65 11.78 7.96
CA PRO A 572 -1.43 11.48 9.16
C PRO A 572 -0.53 11.10 10.35
N SER A 573 -1.11 11.17 11.55
CA SER A 573 -0.48 10.92 12.85
C SER A 573 -1.04 9.69 13.57
N GLY A 574 -1.44 8.65 12.83
CA GLY A 574 -1.97 7.39 13.39
C GLY A 574 -0.97 6.70 14.34
N PHE A 575 -1.47 5.99 15.36
CA PHE A 575 -0.67 5.31 16.40
C PHE A 575 0.27 6.24 17.19
N ALA A 576 -0.11 7.51 17.35
CA ALA A 576 0.72 8.53 18.00
C ALA A 576 1.27 8.10 19.37
N GLU A 577 0.47 7.42 20.18
CA GLU A 577 0.91 6.97 21.51
C GLU A 577 1.97 5.88 21.42
N ASN A 578 1.76 4.86 20.57
CA ASN A 578 2.74 3.79 20.34
C ASN A 578 4.07 4.36 19.81
N ILE A 579 3.97 5.30 18.87
CA ILE A 579 5.12 5.98 18.25
C ILE A 579 5.86 6.83 19.28
N ARG A 580 5.17 7.68 20.05
CA ARG A 580 5.76 8.55 21.06
C ARG A 580 6.49 7.74 22.13
N ARG A 581 5.87 6.67 22.64
CA ARG A 581 6.46 5.78 23.64
C ARG A 581 7.73 5.11 23.12
N SER A 582 7.65 4.51 21.94
CA SER A 582 8.78 3.79 21.33
C SER A 582 9.92 4.73 20.92
N ALA A 583 9.58 5.92 20.43
CA ALA A 583 10.53 6.98 20.10
C ALA A 583 11.34 7.40 21.34
N ALA A 584 10.65 7.62 22.46
CA ALA A 584 11.27 7.94 23.73
C ALA A 584 12.14 6.79 24.27
N GLU A 585 11.66 5.54 24.19
CA GLU A 585 12.39 4.35 24.65
C GLU A 585 13.74 4.17 23.93
N PHE A 586 13.79 4.39 22.62
CA PHE A 586 14.99 4.12 21.81
C PHE A 586 15.75 5.37 21.35
N ASN A 587 15.39 6.55 21.87
CA ASN A 587 16.01 7.84 21.53
C ASN A 587 16.04 8.11 20.02
N VAL A 588 14.88 7.97 19.37
CA VAL A 588 14.65 8.33 17.96
C VAL A 588 13.53 9.36 17.87
N THR A 589 13.48 10.15 16.79
CA THR A 589 12.44 11.17 16.65
C THR A 589 11.11 10.53 16.21
N PRO A 590 9.96 10.94 16.79
CA PRO A 590 8.64 10.48 16.32
C PRO A 590 8.43 10.68 14.81
N GLN A 591 8.96 11.77 14.25
CA GLN A 591 8.87 12.13 12.84
C GLN A 591 9.58 11.12 11.94
N LEU A 592 10.70 10.54 12.38
CA LEU A 592 11.38 9.48 11.64
C LEU A 592 10.54 8.19 11.63
N LEU A 593 9.93 7.84 12.77
CA LEU A 593 9.03 6.68 12.85
C LEU A 593 7.80 6.87 11.94
N TYR A 594 7.15 8.04 12.00
CA TYR A 594 6.06 8.39 11.07
C TYR A 594 6.50 8.29 9.61
N ALA A 595 7.70 8.79 9.27
CA ALA A 595 8.21 8.76 7.91
C ALA A 595 8.44 7.34 7.37
N ILE A 596 8.91 6.43 8.23
CA ILE A 596 9.11 5.01 7.93
C ILE A 596 7.74 4.30 7.83
N ILE A 597 6.88 4.39 8.84
CA ILE A 597 5.54 3.76 8.85
C ILE A 597 4.73 4.17 7.62
N ARG A 598 4.72 5.47 7.29
CA ARG A 598 4.04 5.99 6.09
C ARG A 598 4.55 5.36 4.80
N GLN A 599 5.84 5.04 4.72
CA GLN A 599 6.46 4.45 3.55
C GLN A 599 6.30 2.92 3.50
N GLU A 600 6.28 2.27 4.65
CA GLU A 600 6.21 0.81 4.79
C GLU A 600 4.78 0.28 4.68
N SER A 601 3.85 0.83 5.46
CA SER A 601 2.51 0.27 5.63
C SER A 601 1.38 1.20 5.28
N ILE A 602 1.64 2.50 5.13
CA ILE A 602 0.57 3.50 5.01
C ILE A 602 -0.33 3.49 6.27
N PHE A 603 0.26 3.16 7.43
CA PHE A 603 -0.46 3.02 8.71
C PHE A 603 -1.44 1.84 8.76
N ASP A 604 -1.29 0.84 7.89
CA ASP A 604 -2.01 -0.42 8.00
C ASP A 604 -1.27 -1.39 8.96
N PRO A 605 -1.84 -1.75 10.12
CA PRO A 605 -1.18 -2.64 11.08
C PRO A 605 -1.20 -4.12 10.66
N VAL A 606 -2.05 -4.50 9.70
CA VAL A 606 -2.23 -5.90 9.28
C VAL A 606 -1.63 -6.24 7.91
N ILE A 607 -0.98 -5.26 7.26
CA ILE A 607 -0.38 -5.46 5.95
C ILE A 607 0.82 -6.42 5.98
N VAL A 608 0.84 -7.34 5.02
CA VAL A 608 1.93 -8.30 4.78
C VAL A 608 2.50 -8.07 3.39
N SER A 609 3.81 -7.84 3.28
CA SER A 609 4.45 -7.72 1.97
C SER A 609 4.57 -9.08 1.27
N PRO A 610 4.76 -9.10 -0.07
CA PRO A 610 5.06 -10.33 -0.81
C PRO A 610 6.32 -11.09 -0.36
N ALA A 611 7.19 -10.43 0.41
CA ALA A 611 8.40 -11.04 0.99
C ALA A 611 8.18 -11.58 2.42
N GLY A 612 7.00 -11.33 3.01
CA GLY A 612 6.64 -11.77 4.36
C GLY A 612 6.92 -10.77 5.47
N ALA A 613 7.26 -9.52 5.16
CA ALA A 613 7.37 -8.46 6.16
C ALA A 613 5.99 -8.05 6.70
N VAL A 614 5.86 -7.82 8.00
CA VAL A 614 4.56 -7.70 8.68
C VAL A 614 4.39 -6.34 9.38
N GLY A 615 3.18 -5.78 9.28
CA GLY A 615 2.66 -4.69 10.10
C GLY A 615 3.24 -3.31 9.80
N LEU A 616 3.08 -2.38 10.75
CA LEU A 616 3.28 -0.94 10.57
C LEU A 616 4.67 -0.53 10.06
N MET A 617 5.72 -1.18 10.54
CA MET A 617 7.10 -0.92 10.19
C MET A 617 7.71 -2.03 9.31
N GLN A 618 6.86 -2.92 8.78
CA GLN A 618 7.22 -4.02 7.88
C GLN A 618 8.42 -4.82 8.39
N ILE A 619 8.27 -5.42 9.58
CA ILE A 619 9.31 -6.21 10.21
C ILE A 619 9.30 -7.62 9.61
N MET A 620 10.45 -8.09 9.13
CA MET A 620 10.61 -9.49 8.69
C MET A 620 10.56 -10.41 9.92
N PRO A 621 9.89 -11.58 9.86
CA PRO A 621 9.81 -12.52 10.98
C PRO A 621 11.15 -12.86 11.62
N PHE A 622 12.17 -13.16 10.79
CA PHE A 622 13.53 -13.43 11.25
C PHE A 622 14.15 -12.23 12.00
N THR A 623 13.98 -11.01 11.47
CA THR A 623 14.43 -9.79 12.16
C THR A 623 13.66 -9.56 13.45
N GLY A 624 12.35 -9.87 13.48
CA GLY A 624 11.52 -9.78 14.68
C GLY A 624 12.01 -10.72 15.80
N GLU A 625 12.41 -11.94 15.46
CA GLU A 625 13.01 -12.89 16.39
C GLU A 625 14.35 -12.39 16.96
N GLU A 626 15.23 -11.87 16.10
CA GLU A 626 16.51 -11.27 16.53
C GLU A 626 16.30 -10.06 17.47
N ILE A 627 15.31 -9.22 17.17
CA ILE A 627 14.96 -8.06 18.00
C ILE A 627 14.37 -8.51 19.34
N ALA A 628 13.43 -9.45 19.34
CA ALA A 628 12.82 -9.98 20.55
C ALA A 628 13.88 -10.58 21.48
N ALA A 629 14.82 -11.36 20.94
CA ALA A 629 15.93 -11.90 21.71
C ALA A 629 16.81 -10.79 22.32
N ALA A 630 17.07 -9.71 21.58
CA ALA A 630 17.85 -8.58 22.06
C ALA A 630 17.12 -7.77 23.15
N LEU A 631 15.80 -7.63 23.05
CA LEU A 631 14.94 -6.94 24.01
C LEU A 631 14.50 -7.85 25.17
N LYS A 632 14.79 -9.15 25.10
CA LYS A 632 14.38 -10.21 26.04
C LYS A 632 12.86 -10.41 26.10
N ASP A 633 12.20 -10.27 24.96
CA ASP A 633 10.77 -10.51 24.79
C ASP A 633 10.51 -11.94 24.28
N THR A 634 9.29 -12.43 24.50
CA THR A 634 8.78 -13.63 23.82
C THR A 634 8.40 -13.30 22.36
N PHE A 635 8.56 -14.25 21.44
CA PHE A 635 8.28 -14.02 20.02
C PHE A 635 7.40 -15.10 19.39
N THR A 636 6.36 -14.65 18.72
CA THR A 636 5.65 -15.36 17.64
C THR A 636 5.41 -14.37 16.51
N VAL A 637 5.24 -14.87 15.28
CA VAL A 637 5.00 -13.99 14.12
C VAL A 637 3.74 -13.15 14.30
N ASP A 638 2.71 -13.70 14.96
CA ASP A 638 1.44 -13.02 15.19
C ASP A 638 1.58 -11.74 16.02
N LEU A 639 2.59 -11.67 16.90
CA LEU A 639 2.87 -10.45 17.68
C LEU A 639 3.29 -9.27 16.80
N LEU A 640 3.72 -9.49 15.56
CA LEU A 640 4.06 -8.41 14.63
C LEU A 640 2.81 -7.69 14.09
N TYR A 641 1.60 -8.23 14.25
CA TYR A 641 0.34 -7.54 13.94
C TYR A 641 -0.08 -6.56 15.04
N ASP A 642 0.47 -6.69 16.25
CA ASP A 642 0.21 -5.75 17.34
C ASP A 642 0.94 -4.40 17.07
N PRO A 643 0.21 -3.27 16.97
CA PRO A 643 0.82 -1.98 16.69
C PRO A 643 1.86 -1.52 17.70
N ALA A 644 1.70 -1.86 18.99
CA ALA A 644 2.65 -1.48 20.03
C ALA A 644 3.96 -2.24 19.89
N ILE A 645 3.90 -3.55 19.69
CA ILE A 645 5.07 -4.40 19.49
C ILE A 645 5.79 -4.03 18.20
N ASN A 646 5.05 -3.91 17.09
CA ASN A 646 5.63 -3.64 15.78
C ASN A 646 6.38 -2.30 15.75
N VAL A 647 5.77 -1.22 16.29
CA VAL A 647 6.41 0.10 16.36
C VAL A 647 7.60 0.09 17.32
N ARG A 648 7.51 -0.61 18.46
CA ARG A 648 8.63 -0.76 19.39
C ARG A 648 9.82 -1.47 18.75
N TYR A 649 9.58 -2.57 18.03
CA TYR A 649 10.63 -3.33 17.35
C TYR A 649 11.26 -2.53 16.20
N GLY A 650 10.45 -1.86 15.39
CA GLY A 650 10.97 -0.99 14.33
C GLY A 650 11.75 0.20 14.87
N ALA A 651 11.31 0.82 15.97
CA ALA A 651 12.03 1.90 16.66
C ALA A 651 13.38 1.44 17.23
N TYR A 652 13.43 0.25 17.85
CA TYR A 652 14.68 -0.37 18.27
C TYR A 652 15.62 -0.59 17.10
N TYR A 653 15.11 -1.16 16.00
CA TYR A 653 15.93 -1.51 14.85
C TYR A 653 16.51 -0.28 14.15
N ILE A 654 15.71 0.77 13.92
CA ILE A 654 16.23 2.02 13.34
C ILE A 654 17.20 2.74 14.28
N SER A 655 16.97 2.69 15.60
CA SER A 655 17.93 3.22 16.60
C SER A 655 19.27 2.50 16.54
N LYS A 656 19.26 1.16 16.45
CA LYS A 656 20.46 0.36 16.25
C LYS A 656 21.19 0.75 14.97
N LEU A 657 20.48 0.88 13.85
CA LEU A 657 21.09 1.27 12.58
C LEU A 657 21.67 2.69 12.62
N LEU A 658 21.01 3.63 13.29
CA LEU A 658 21.56 4.97 13.52
C LEU A 658 22.86 4.90 14.31
N LYS A 659 22.95 4.05 15.34
CA LYS A 659 24.20 3.84 16.11
C LYS A 659 25.28 3.18 15.24
N ASP A 660 24.94 2.15 14.48
CA ASP A 660 25.87 1.41 13.60
C ASP A 660 26.47 2.29 12.49
N PHE A 661 25.79 3.40 12.14
CA PHE A 661 26.21 4.35 11.12
C PHE A 661 26.52 5.75 11.68
N ASP A 662 26.89 5.87 12.96
CA ASP A 662 27.33 7.13 13.59
C ASP A 662 26.35 8.30 13.41
N GLY A 663 25.04 8.02 13.48
CA GLY A 663 23.97 8.99 13.30
C GLY A 663 23.65 9.35 11.84
N ASN A 664 24.30 8.72 10.86
CA ASN A 664 24.02 8.97 9.44
C ASN A 664 22.65 8.39 9.05
N MET A 665 21.62 9.23 9.09
CA MET A 665 20.25 8.86 8.78
C MET A 665 20.07 8.28 7.36
N VAL A 666 20.84 8.75 6.37
CA VAL A 666 20.76 8.20 5.00
C VAL A 666 21.16 6.73 5.00
N LEU A 667 22.26 6.40 5.68
CA LEU A 667 22.73 5.02 5.81
C LEU A 667 21.81 4.17 6.67
N ALA A 668 21.28 4.71 7.75
CA ALA A 668 20.34 4.00 8.61
C ALA A 668 19.06 3.62 7.83
N VAL A 669 18.45 4.56 7.12
CA VAL A 669 17.27 4.31 6.28
C VAL A 669 17.60 3.38 5.10
N ALA A 670 18.77 3.53 4.48
CA ALA A 670 19.23 2.61 3.43
C ALA A 670 19.46 1.20 3.98
N GLY A 671 19.97 1.07 5.20
CA GLY A 671 20.21 -0.19 5.89
C GLY A 671 18.91 -0.84 6.36
N TYR A 672 17.91 -0.05 6.70
CA TYR A 672 16.57 -0.53 7.07
C TYR A 672 15.93 -1.29 5.90
N ASN A 673 15.89 -0.68 4.71
CA ASN A 673 15.28 -1.28 3.52
C ASN A 673 16.21 -2.23 2.75
N GLY A 674 17.47 -1.84 2.55
CA GLY A 674 18.44 -2.57 1.72
C GLY A 674 19.35 -3.53 2.48
N GLY A 675 19.24 -3.57 3.81
CA GLY A 675 20.12 -4.32 4.71
C GLY A 675 21.42 -3.57 5.06
N PRO A 676 21.90 -3.66 6.32
CA PRO A 676 23.06 -2.90 6.80
C PRO A 676 24.36 -3.25 6.07
N HIS A 677 24.52 -4.50 5.63
CA HIS A 677 25.69 -4.92 4.85
C HIS A 677 25.81 -4.16 3.52
N ASN A 678 24.68 -4.00 2.81
CA ASN A 678 24.64 -3.29 1.54
C ASN A 678 24.84 -1.79 1.75
N ALA A 679 24.20 -1.19 2.77
CA ALA A 679 24.41 0.21 3.13
C ALA A 679 25.89 0.51 3.43
N LYS A 680 26.56 -0.34 4.21
CA LYS A 680 28.00 -0.22 4.47
C LYS A 680 28.85 -0.40 3.22
N LYS A 681 28.43 -1.26 2.27
CA LYS A 681 29.10 -1.40 0.98
C LYS A 681 28.99 -0.11 0.16
N TRP A 682 27.79 0.46 0.02
CA TRP A 682 27.58 1.71 -0.73
C TRP A 682 28.33 2.87 -0.10
N PHE A 683 28.29 3.00 1.24
CA PHE A 683 29.07 4.02 1.94
C PHE A 683 30.56 3.95 1.61
N ARG A 684 31.16 2.75 1.70
CA ARG A 684 32.59 2.58 1.42
C ARG A 684 32.99 2.97 0.00
N HIS A 685 32.09 2.81 -0.98
CA HIS A 685 32.39 3.15 -2.37
C HIS A 685 32.13 4.63 -2.69
N ASN A 686 31.15 5.26 -2.02
CA ASN A 686 30.57 6.53 -2.47
C ASN A 686 30.67 7.66 -1.43
N LYS A 687 31.38 7.46 -0.31
CA LYS A 687 31.46 8.44 0.80
C LYS A 687 31.98 9.82 0.38
N ASP A 688 32.76 9.88 -0.69
CA ASP A 688 33.43 11.09 -1.16
C ASP A 688 32.62 11.85 -2.25
N ASP A 689 31.48 11.29 -2.70
CA ASP A 689 30.67 11.87 -3.78
C ASP A 689 29.81 13.08 -3.35
N GLY A 690 29.82 13.41 -2.05
CA GLY A 690 28.94 14.40 -1.44
C GLY A 690 27.49 13.90 -1.32
N PHE A 691 26.70 14.56 -0.45
CA PHE A 691 25.39 14.07 -0.01
C PHE A 691 24.44 13.67 -1.17
N ASP A 692 24.26 14.56 -2.16
CA ASP A 692 23.26 14.33 -3.21
C ASP A 692 23.64 13.17 -4.14
N MET A 693 24.92 13.08 -4.53
CA MET A 693 25.37 12.01 -5.40
C MET A 693 25.46 10.68 -4.64
N PHE A 694 25.87 10.71 -3.37
CA PHE A 694 25.83 9.54 -2.49
C PHE A 694 24.44 8.87 -2.48
N VAL A 695 23.38 9.67 -2.33
CA VAL A 695 22.00 9.16 -2.39
C VAL A 695 21.70 8.59 -3.78
N GLU A 696 22.14 9.22 -4.87
CA GLU A 696 21.96 8.67 -6.23
C GLU A 696 22.70 7.36 -6.46
N ASP A 697 23.78 7.09 -5.74
CA ASP A 697 24.63 5.91 -5.94
C ASP A 697 24.35 4.75 -5.01
N ILE A 698 23.28 4.85 -4.21
CA ILE A 698 22.66 3.69 -3.56
C ILE A 698 22.32 2.66 -4.64
N GLY A 699 22.96 1.49 -4.57
CA GLY A 699 23.00 0.54 -5.70
C GLY A 699 21.66 -0.09 -6.06
N PHE A 700 20.79 -0.30 -5.08
CA PHE A 700 19.44 -0.79 -5.33
C PHE A 700 18.52 0.37 -5.67
N THR A 701 17.91 0.33 -6.86
CA THR A 701 16.96 1.35 -7.31
C THR A 701 15.78 1.51 -6.35
N GLU A 702 15.32 0.40 -5.76
CA GLU A 702 14.27 0.39 -4.74
C GLU A 702 14.72 1.15 -3.48
N THR A 703 15.85 0.77 -2.88
CA THR A 703 16.40 1.41 -1.69
C THR A 703 16.70 2.90 -1.92
N ARG A 704 17.22 3.26 -3.10
CA ARG A 704 17.43 4.66 -3.48
C ARG A 704 16.13 5.47 -3.47
N ARG A 705 15.06 4.92 -4.05
CA ARG A 705 13.74 5.57 -4.04
C ARG A 705 13.18 5.62 -2.61
N TYR A 706 13.33 4.55 -1.85
CA TYR A 706 12.88 4.44 -0.47
C TYR A 706 13.53 5.53 0.40
N VAL A 707 14.86 5.67 0.35
CA VAL A 707 15.61 6.70 1.09
C VAL A 707 15.09 8.10 0.75
N LYS A 708 14.94 8.43 -0.54
CA LYS A 708 14.41 9.74 -0.94
C LYS A 708 13.00 10.00 -0.39
N LYS A 709 12.13 8.98 -0.42
CA LYS A 709 10.77 9.10 0.11
C LYS A 709 10.74 9.24 1.62
N VAL A 710 11.49 8.43 2.36
CA VAL A 710 11.55 8.51 3.83
C VAL A 710 12.13 9.85 4.27
N LEU A 711 13.20 10.34 3.64
CA LEU A 711 13.76 11.65 3.97
C LEU A 711 12.78 12.79 3.67
N ALA A 712 12.09 12.75 2.51
CA ALA A 712 11.06 13.74 2.18
C ALA A 712 9.88 13.71 3.16
N ASN A 713 9.45 12.51 3.58
CA ASN A 713 8.42 12.35 4.60
C ASN A 713 8.90 12.91 5.94
N TYR A 714 10.11 12.54 6.37
CA TYR A 714 10.72 12.99 7.63
C TYR A 714 10.77 14.51 7.70
N TRP A 715 11.37 15.17 6.71
CA TRP A 715 11.44 16.64 6.69
C TRP A 715 10.06 17.31 6.63
N THR A 716 9.06 16.65 6.05
CA THR A 716 7.69 17.18 6.06
C THR A 716 7.03 17.02 7.42
N TYR A 717 7.23 15.90 8.11
CA TYR A 717 6.76 15.72 9.47
C TYR A 717 7.45 16.67 10.47
N GLU A 718 8.74 16.97 10.28
CA GLU A 718 9.43 18.00 11.06
C GLU A 718 8.77 19.36 10.87
N LYS A 719 8.48 19.74 9.62
CA LYS A 719 7.86 21.03 9.30
C LYS A 719 6.42 21.13 9.79
N LEU A 720 5.68 20.03 9.78
CA LEU A 720 4.35 19.96 10.40
C LEU A 720 4.43 20.13 11.92
N ALA A 721 5.41 19.49 12.57
CA ALA A 721 5.60 19.64 14.00
C ALA A 721 5.99 21.08 14.39
N GLU A 722 6.86 21.73 13.62
CA GLU A 722 7.19 23.16 13.79
C GLU A 722 5.96 24.06 13.62
N ALA A 723 5.16 23.84 12.57
CA ALA A 723 3.97 24.65 12.30
C ALA A 723 2.94 24.56 13.43
N VAL A 724 2.71 23.35 13.96
CA VAL A 724 1.80 23.14 15.10
C VAL A 724 2.34 23.81 16.36
N ALA A 725 3.63 23.69 16.66
CA ALA A 725 4.22 24.34 17.84
C ALA A 725 4.11 25.88 17.78
N SER A 726 4.26 26.48 16.61
CA SER A 726 4.17 27.93 16.43
C SER A 726 2.76 28.53 16.60
N VAL A 727 1.72 27.71 16.71
CA VAL A 727 0.34 28.15 17.01
C VAL A 727 0.12 28.25 18.53
N GLU A 728 0.96 27.58 19.32
CA GLU A 728 0.82 27.49 20.78
C GLU A 728 1.59 28.60 21.52
N ASP A 729 2.57 29.23 20.85
CA ASP A 729 3.31 30.43 21.27
C ASP A 729 2.61 31.71 20.79
#